data_AF-A0A2V2YXZ8-F1
#
_entry.id   AF-A0A2V2YXZ8-F1
#
_cell.length_a   1.000
_cell.length_b   1.000
_cell.length_c   1.000
_cell.angle_alpha   90.00
_cell.angle_beta   90.00
_cell.angle_gamma   90.00
#
_symmetry.space_group_name_H-M   'P 1'
#
loop_
_entity.id
_entity.type
_entity.pdbx_description
1 polymer ?
#
loop_
_entity_poly.entity_id
_entity_poly.type
_entity_poly.pdbx_seq_one_letter_code
_entity_poly.pdbx_strand_id
1 'polypeptide(L)'
;MKVTMKDGGRRKRALLLALSFVCLAAAALLVYRVTNGSDGGSTTTSEAATATIGTVDLKDEVVKVSKDVGKEYGVRLIMDELSQGADIREIRATVQVPASFEVASVILNGNNVAPSTAEVECDTSADGTKLRIYTSDGSALTYVNRDASSTLATISIKLKQELTKPMSEEIKVQSAEVIHSDNTTQLYDASGASAQIVYVPPAEAVGKTPPNGNPLVAHKFGADPYALVYNGRVYIYATNDVLQYDDAGKVKDNTYSDINKISVISSDDLVNWTDHGAIVVARHEGAAKWATQSWAPAAAHKVIDGKDKFFLYFANNASGIGVLTSDSPTGPWVDPIGKPLIARSDSGAQGVTWLFDPAVLVDDDGKAYIYYGGGIQEGQEAMPNTARVMQLGDDMTSVVGEAQVIPAPFMFEDAGINKVGDTYYYSYCSNFYNGERPEGSPPAGEIAYMTSSSPMGPWTYQGTILKNPGYFFGVGGNNHHAMFQFNNSWYIAYHAQTLSKAMGVAQGYRSTHLNKVTFNTDGSIQEIAADLKGVDAVKTLNPFDRTGAETIAWSAGINVVPAAGAEGANMAVGDIDNGDWTAVANVEFGQGASAFTAAVSSTTEGGAIEVRLDGPEGELAGTIEVPSTGADNQWVEVTTPIQGAAGIHSVYFVFRGKPEQKLFQFESWQFGR
;
A
#
# COMPACT_ATOMS: atom_id res chain seq x y z
N MET A 1 -19.59 19.17 -62.60
CA MET A 1 -20.53 18.12 -63.04
C MET A 1 -21.33 17.69 -61.82
N LYS A 2 -22.68 17.76 -61.87
CA LYS A 2 -23.71 17.45 -60.85
C LYS A 2 -23.28 17.37 -59.35
N VAL A 3 -23.63 18.34 -58.47
CA VAL A 3 -24.97 18.61 -57.86
C VAL A 3 -25.37 17.56 -56.81
N THR A 4 -25.77 17.87 -55.55
CA THR A 4 -25.46 18.97 -54.61
C THR A 4 -26.03 18.61 -53.22
N MET A 5 -25.50 19.21 -52.15
CA MET A 5 -26.19 19.49 -50.86
C MET A 5 -26.68 18.29 -50.00
N LYS A 6 -26.97 18.43 -48.70
CA LYS A 6 -26.50 19.24 -47.55
C LYS A 6 -27.50 18.93 -46.40
N ASP A 7 -27.14 19.34 -45.18
CA ASP A 7 -27.96 19.37 -43.95
C ASP A 7 -28.38 17.98 -43.39
N GLY A 8 -28.45 17.75 -42.08
CA GLY A 8 -28.20 18.62 -40.92
C GLY A 8 -29.41 18.68 -39.98
N GLY A 9 -29.34 18.11 -38.77
CA GLY A 9 -30.51 18.13 -37.87
C GLY A 9 -30.41 17.32 -36.57
N ARG A 10 -30.00 18.00 -35.50
CA ARG A 10 -29.99 17.63 -34.06
C ARG A 10 -31.25 16.90 -33.48
N ARG A 11 -31.01 16.24 -32.31
CA ARG A 11 -31.92 15.97 -31.15
C ARG A 11 -33.00 14.86 -31.33
N LYS A 12 -33.10 13.82 -30.48
CA LYS A 12 -33.50 13.85 -29.04
C LYS A 12 -33.37 12.45 -28.35
N ARG A 13 -33.54 12.38 -27.02
CA ARG A 13 -33.57 11.16 -26.16
C ARG A 13 -34.96 10.46 -26.14
N ALA A 14 -34.97 9.12 -26.07
CA ALA A 14 -35.91 8.18 -25.39
C ALA A 14 -35.49 6.75 -25.81
N LEU A 15 -35.13 5.79 -24.95
CA LEU A 15 -35.81 5.11 -23.83
C LEU A 15 -37.03 4.26 -24.23
N LEU A 16 -36.82 2.94 -24.41
CA LEU A 16 -37.67 1.74 -24.13
C LEU A 16 -36.83 0.51 -24.62
N LEU A 17 -36.51 -0.52 -23.81
CA LEU A 17 -37.30 -1.74 -23.49
C LEU A 17 -37.77 -2.56 -24.73
N ALA A 18 -37.67 -3.90 -24.80
CA ALA A 18 -37.22 -4.92 -23.81
C ALA A 18 -36.98 -6.33 -24.42
N LEU A 19 -36.52 -7.29 -23.58
CA LEU A 19 -36.47 -8.77 -23.71
C LEU A 19 -35.48 -9.36 -24.75
N SER A 20 -34.89 -10.56 -24.57
CA SER A 20 -34.96 -11.60 -23.52
C SER A 20 -33.65 -12.44 -23.52
N PHE A 21 -33.20 -13.05 -22.42
CA PHE A 21 -33.59 -14.41 -21.96
C PHE A 21 -33.32 -14.66 -20.46
N VAL A 22 -33.89 -15.76 -19.92
CA VAL A 22 -34.18 -16.00 -18.48
C VAL A 22 -33.64 -17.38 -18.01
N CYS A 23 -33.61 -17.59 -16.68
CA CYS A 23 -33.53 -18.84 -15.88
C CYS A 23 -32.21 -18.98 -15.08
N LEU A 24 -32.16 -19.40 -13.81
CA LEU A 24 -33.14 -19.82 -12.77
C LEU A 24 -32.41 -19.67 -11.39
N ALA A 25 -32.99 -19.54 -10.18
CA ALA A 25 -34.37 -19.40 -9.68
C ALA A 25 -34.36 -18.78 -8.26
N ALA A 26 -35.46 -18.13 -7.81
CA ALA A 26 -35.77 -17.88 -6.39
C ALA A 26 -37.29 -17.67 -6.22
N ALA A 27 -37.87 -18.14 -5.10
CA ALA A 27 -39.31 -18.06 -4.76
C ALA A 27 -39.48 -18.30 -3.24
N ALA A 28 -40.48 -17.79 -2.50
CA ALA A 28 -41.53 -16.78 -2.71
C ALA A 28 -41.95 -16.28 -1.30
N LEU A 29 -42.13 -14.98 -1.00
CA LEU A 29 -43.20 -14.01 -1.37
C LEU A 29 -44.38 -13.96 -0.37
N LEU A 30 -44.79 -12.75 0.01
CA LEU A 30 -45.72 -12.42 1.12
C LEU A 30 -46.95 -11.63 0.63
N VAL A 31 -48.03 -11.64 1.44
CA VAL A 31 -49.21 -10.74 1.48
C VAL A 31 -50.41 -11.05 0.55
N TYR A 32 -51.59 -11.21 1.18
CA TYR A 32 -52.91 -10.99 0.57
C TYR A 32 -53.95 -10.60 1.64
N ARG A 33 -54.97 -9.76 1.32
CA ARG A 33 -56.13 -9.51 2.21
C ARG A 33 -57.38 -8.97 1.47
N VAL A 34 -58.56 -9.28 2.03
CA VAL A 34 -59.92 -8.66 1.84
C VAL A 34 -60.94 -9.32 0.86
N THR A 35 -61.64 -10.33 1.40
CA THR A 35 -63.12 -10.63 1.44
C THR A 35 -64.07 -10.60 0.23
N ASN A 36 -64.91 -11.67 0.11
CA ASN A 36 -66.40 -11.58 0.14
C ASN A 36 -67.12 -12.96 0.27
N GLY A 37 -68.01 -13.13 1.28
CA GLY A 37 -69.06 -14.19 1.41
C GLY A 37 -68.60 -15.68 1.57
N SER A 38 -69.32 -16.60 2.25
CA SER A 38 -70.57 -16.56 3.05
C SER A 38 -70.71 -17.83 3.91
N ASP A 39 -71.31 -17.71 5.11
CA ASP A 39 -71.95 -18.72 6.00
C ASP A 39 -71.43 -20.16 6.18
N GLY A 40 -71.25 -20.55 7.45
CA GLY A 40 -71.06 -21.95 7.89
C GLY A 40 -70.52 -22.05 9.31
N GLY A 41 -71.41 -22.06 10.33
CA GLY A 41 -70.98 -22.00 11.74
C GLY A 41 -70.57 -23.35 12.34
N SER A 42 -69.52 -23.34 13.18
CA SER A 42 -69.29 -24.33 14.24
C SER A 42 -68.44 -23.71 15.35
N THR A 43 -68.87 -23.87 16.60
CA THR A 43 -68.16 -23.43 17.82
C THR A 43 -66.98 -24.33 18.16
N THR A 44 -65.83 -23.77 18.53
CA THR A 44 -65.22 -23.92 19.89
C THR A 44 -63.94 -23.10 20.08
N THR A 45 -63.66 -22.77 21.35
CA THR A 45 -62.38 -22.28 21.91
C THR A 45 -61.73 -21.07 21.25
N SER A 46 -61.94 -19.90 21.85
CA SER A 46 -61.04 -18.76 21.72
C SER A 46 -59.71 -19.08 22.40
N GLU A 47 -58.63 -19.16 21.63
CA GLU A 47 -57.29 -18.91 22.18
C GLU A 47 -57.23 -17.45 22.65
N ALA A 48 -56.76 -17.25 23.87
CA ALA A 48 -56.59 -15.90 24.41
C ALA A 48 -55.49 -15.20 23.61
N ALA A 49 -55.74 -13.95 23.19
CA ALA A 49 -54.69 -13.12 22.63
C ALA A 49 -53.64 -12.87 23.72
N THR A 50 -52.45 -13.45 23.55
CA THR A 50 -51.27 -13.13 24.37
C THR A 50 -50.96 -11.65 24.19
N ALA A 51 -51.19 -10.87 25.25
CA ALA A 51 -50.86 -9.45 25.27
C ALA A 51 -49.35 -9.28 25.04
N THR A 52 -48.96 -8.25 24.28
CA THR A 52 -47.57 -8.01 23.89
C THR A 52 -46.66 -7.94 25.11
N ILE A 53 -45.58 -8.70 25.05
CA ILE A 53 -44.67 -8.98 26.17
C ILE A 53 -43.36 -8.22 25.93
N GLY A 54 -42.61 -7.93 27.00
CA GLY A 54 -41.33 -7.22 26.89
C GLY A 54 -40.31 -7.89 25.96
N THR A 55 -39.33 -7.10 25.52
CA THR A 55 -38.28 -7.52 24.60
C THR A 55 -37.02 -7.98 25.33
N VAL A 56 -36.32 -8.93 24.72
CA VAL A 56 -34.93 -9.28 25.01
C VAL A 56 -34.12 -8.97 23.76
N ASP A 57 -32.88 -8.50 23.92
CA ASP A 57 -32.04 -8.11 22.79
C ASP A 57 -30.54 -8.26 23.13
N LEU A 58 -29.66 -8.14 22.14
CA LEU A 58 -28.22 -8.03 22.33
C LEU A 58 -27.79 -6.57 22.09
N LYS A 59 -27.06 -5.97 23.04
CA LYS A 59 -26.82 -4.52 23.02
C LYS A 59 -26.00 -4.02 21.83
N ASP A 60 -25.17 -4.90 21.27
CA ASP A 60 -24.12 -4.60 20.31
C ASP A 60 -24.43 -5.34 19.00
N GLU A 61 -24.96 -4.63 17.99
CA GLU A 61 -25.34 -5.22 16.69
C GLU A 61 -24.17 -5.93 15.98
N VAL A 62 -22.93 -5.48 16.24
CA VAL A 62 -21.70 -6.05 15.68
C VAL A 62 -20.61 -6.17 16.76
N VAL A 63 -20.11 -7.39 16.95
CA VAL A 63 -18.98 -7.72 17.83
C VAL A 63 -17.76 -7.98 16.95
N LYS A 64 -16.82 -7.02 16.93
CA LYS A 64 -15.54 -7.18 16.21
C LYS A 64 -14.58 -8.06 17.02
N VAL A 65 -14.01 -9.09 16.39
CA VAL A 65 -13.05 -10.02 17.02
C VAL A 65 -11.70 -9.99 16.31
N SER A 66 -10.65 -10.46 16.98
CA SER A 66 -9.34 -10.77 16.39
C SER A 66 -9.10 -12.28 16.32
N LYS A 67 -8.05 -12.71 15.60
CA LYS A 67 -7.70 -14.13 15.43
C LYS A 67 -7.26 -14.87 16.69
N ASP A 68 -7.00 -14.16 17.78
CA ASP A 68 -6.35 -14.66 18.99
C ASP A 68 -7.14 -15.79 19.66
N VAL A 69 -6.63 -17.02 19.58
CA VAL A 69 -7.25 -18.19 20.23
C VAL A 69 -7.33 -17.98 21.73
N GLY A 70 -8.50 -18.26 22.31
CA GLY A 70 -8.74 -18.15 23.73
C GLY A 70 -9.01 -16.73 24.24
N LYS A 71 -9.00 -15.72 23.37
CA LYS A 71 -9.44 -14.37 23.70
C LYS A 71 -10.96 -14.31 23.89
N GLU A 72 -11.37 -13.55 24.89
CA GLU A 72 -12.77 -13.42 25.33
C GLU A 72 -13.39 -12.09 24.87
N TYR A 73 -14.65 -12.16 24.43
CA TYR A 73 -15.45 -11.04 23.94
C TYR A 73 -16.79 -11.03 24.67
N GLY A 74 -17.15 -9.89 25.27
CA GLY A 74 -18.42 -9.76 26.00
C GLY A 74 -19.57 -9.38 25.07
N VAL A 75 -20.63 -10.18 25.05
CA VAL A 75 -21.90 -9.87 24.37
C VAL A 75 -22.97 -9.59 25.44
N ARG A 76 -23.52 -8.38 25.44
CA ARG A 76 -24.45 -7.94 26.49
C ARG A 76 -25.89 -8.31 26.16
N LEU A 77 -26.48 -9.18 26.96
CA LEU A 77 -27.89 -9.51 26.92
C LEU A 77 -28.68 -8.42 27.67
N ILE A 78 -29.56 -7.72 26.96
CA ILE A 78 -30.43 -6.67 27.51
C ILE A 78 -31.88 -7.12 27.53
N MET A 79 -32.66 -6.56 28.46
CA MET A 79 -34.04 -6.94 28.70
C MET A 79 -34.86 -5.75 29.20
N ASP A 80 -36.08 -5.60 28.68
CA ASP A 80 -37.02 -4.55 29.12
C ASP A 80 -37.28 -4.58 30.63
N GLU A 81 -37.56 -3.40 31.20
CA GLU A 81 -37.85 -3.28 32.63
C GLU A 81 -39.09 -4.11 33.02
N LEU A 82 -38.89 -5.01 33.98
CA LEU A 82 -39.97 -5.78 34.60
C LEU A 82 -40.82 -4.88 35.48
N SER A 83 -42.13 -5.15 35.54
CA SER A 83 -43.06 -4.33 36.33
C SER A 83 -42.62 -4.25 37.80
N GLN A 84 -42.61 -3.04 38.35
CA GLN A 84 -42.11 -2.78 39.70
C GLN A 84 -42.93 -3.57 40.73
N GLY A 85 -42.31 -4.56 41.38
CA GLY A 85 -42.97 -5.50 42.29
C GLY A 85 -43.31 -6.87 41.66
N ALA A 86 -42.80 -7.20 40.48
CA ALA A 86 -42.90 -8.55 39.91
C ALA A 86 -42.21 -9.59 40.82
N ASP A 87 -42.94 -10.66 41.13
CA ASP A 87 -42.50 -11.76 41.99
C ASP A 87 -41.79 -12.83 41.15
N ILE A 88 -40.55 -12.54 40.75
CA ILE A 88 -39.79 -13.32 39.76
C ILE A 88 -39.07 -14.47 40.45
N ARG A 89 -39.34 -15.72 40.07
CA ARG A 89 -38.60 -16.89 40.57
C ARG A 89 -37.28 -17.09 39.83
N GLU A 90 -37.34 -17.07 38.51
CA GLU A 90 -36.18 -17.30 37.64
C GLU A 90 -36.40 -16.66 36.25
N ILE A 91 -35.31 -16.22 35.64
CA ILE A 91 -35.26 -15.75 34.24
C ILE A 91 -34.46 -16.77 33.45
N ARG A 92 -34.96 -17.19 32.29
CA ARG A 92 -34.28 -18.15 31.41
C ARG A 92 -34.12 -17.58 30.02
N ALA A 93 -33.02 -17.92 29.36
CA ALA A 93 -32.81 -17.62 27.95
C ALA A 93 -32.06 -18.76 27.26
N THR A 94 -32.32 -18.98 25.97
CA THR A 94 -31.50 -19.89 25.14
C THR A 94 -30.77 -19.06 24.11
N VAL A 95 -29.44 -19.12 24.11
CA VAL A 95 -28.57 -18.34 23.22
C VAL A 95 -27.79 -19.27 22.30
N GLN A 96 -28.04 -19.15 20.99
CA GLN A 96 -27.22 -19.80 19.98
C GLN A 96 -25.90 -19.04 19.85
N VAL A 97 -24.81 -19.69 20.26
CA VAL A 97 -23.44 -19.23 20.01
C VAL A 97 -22.90 -20.00 18.80
N PRO A 98 -22.16 -19.37 17.87
CA PRO A 98 -21.55 -20.06 16.75
C PRO A 98 -20.50 -21.10 17.16
N ALA A 99 -20.33 -22.15 16.35
CA ALA A 99 -19.45 -23.27 16.66
C ALA A 99 -17.95 -22.91 16.77
N SER A 100 -17.54 -21.78 16.18
CA SER A 100 -16.19 -21.19 16.29
C SER A 100 -15.89 -20.64 17.69
N PHE A 101 -16.90 -20.45 18.53
CA PHE A 101 -16.79 -19.95 19.90
C PHE A 101 -17.29 -20.95 20.94
N GLU A 102 -16.83 -20.77 22.18
CA GLU A 102 -17.40 -21.37 23.39
C GLU A 102 -17.86 -20.25 24.35
N VAL A 103 -18.82 -20.53 25.22
CA VAL A 103 -19.15 -19.61 26.32
C VAL A 103 -18.17 -19.87 27.46
N ALA A 104 -17.31 -18.89 27.74
CA ALA A 104 -16.31 -18.99 28.79
C ALA A 104 -16.88 -18.62 30.17
N SER A 105 -17.77 -17.63 30.22
CA SER A 105 -18.47 -17.21 31.43
C SER A 105 -19.73 -16.41 31.12
N VAL A 106 -20.62 -16.27 32.11
CA VAL A 106 -21.77 -15.38 32.05
C VAL A 106 -21.79 -14.56 33.34
N ILE A 107 -21.78 -13.24 33.23
CA ILE A 107 -21.63 -12.32 34.36
C ILE A 107 -22.89 -11.47 34.49
N LEU A 108 -23.61 -11.60 35.60
CA LEU A 108 -24.80 -10.79 35.89
C LEU A 108 -24.43 -9.32 36.10
N ASN A 109 -25.27 -8.40 35.62
CA ASN A 109 -25.14 -7.00 36.00
C ASN A 109 -25.74 -6.76 37.39
N GLY A 110 -24.89 -6.71 38.41
CA GLY A 110 -25.27 -6.48 39.81
C GLY A 110 -25.89 -5.12 40.14
N ASN A 111 -25.88 -4.14 39.22
CA ASN A 111 -26.68 -2.91 39.37
C ASN A 111 -28.15 -3.18 39.07
N ASN A 112 -28.41 -4.05 38.09
CA ASN A 112 -29.74 -4.25 37.52
C ASN A 112 -30.44 -5.46 38.13
N VAL A 113 -29.70 -6.54 38.39
CA VAL A 113 -30.13 -7.73 39.14
C VAL A 113 -29.57 -7.63 40.56
N ALA A 114 -30.42 -7.67 41.59
CA ALA A 114 -29.99 -7.52 42.99
C ALA A 114 -28.99 -8.65 43.39
N PRO A 115 -27.74 -8.32 43.78
CA PRO A 115 -26.62 -9.29 43.69
C PRO A 115 -26.37 -10.16 44.92
N SER A 116 -27.12 -10.01 46.03
CA SER A 116 -26.79 -10.69 47.29
C SER A 116 -27.05 -12.21 47.28
N THR A 117 -27.95 -12.68 46.41
CA THR A 117 -28.35 -14.10 46.31
C THR A 117 -28.57 -14.56 44.86
N ALA A 118 -28.45 -13.67 43.87
CA ALA A 118 -28.68 -13.98 42.46
C ALA A 118 -27.49 -14.73 41.84
N GLU A 119 -27.77 -15.88 41.23
CA GLU A 119 -26.82 -16.76 40.55
C GLU A 119 -27.22 -16.95 39.09
N VAL A 120 -26.25 -17.36 38.26
CA VAL A 120 -26.50 -17.78 36.87
C VAL A 120 -25.94 -19.18 36.65
N GLU A 121 -26.84 -20.09 36.29
CA GLU A 121 -26.54 -21.43 35.80
C GLU A 121 -26.50 -21.39 34.25
N CYS A 122 -25.52 -22.06 33.66
CA CYS A 122 -25.24 -22.01 32.22
C CYS A 122 -24.94 -23.42 31.72
N ASP A 123 -25.81 -23.98 30.88
CA ASP A 123 -25.68 -25.30 30.28
C ASP A 123 -25.58 -25.16 28.75
N THR A 124 -24.49 -25.67 28.15
CA THR A 124 -24.22 -25.54 26.71
C THR A 124 -24.39 -26.88 26.02
N SER A 125 -25.39 -26.99 25.13
CA SER A 125 -25.66 -28.20 24.34
C SER A 125 -25.72 -27.90 22.84
N ALA A 126 -26.00 -28.92 22.03
CA ALA A 126 -26.27 -28.77 20.60
C ALA A 126 -27.50 -27.90 20.28
N ASP A 127 -28.42 -27.73 21.25
CA ASP A 127 -29.62 -26.90 21.12
C ASP A 127 -29.34 -25.41 21.44
N GLY A 128 -28.11 -25.06 21.82
CA GLY A 128 -27.70 -23.73 22.26
C GLY A 128 -27.25 -23.69 23.73
N THR A 129 -26.93 -22.48 24.20
CA THR A 129 -26.54 -22.22 25.60
C THR A 129 -27.75 -21.76 26.39
N LYS A 130 -28.20 -22.57 27.35
CA LYS A 130 -29.31 -22.30 28.25
C LYS A 130 -28.80 -21.55 29.47
N LEU A 131 -29.24 -20.31 29.61
CA LEU A 131 -29.01 -19.45 30.75
C LEU A 131 -30.19 -19.56 31.70
N ARG A 132 -29.92 -19.68 32.99
CA ARG A 132 -30.92 -19.69 34.05
C ARG A 132 -30.43 -18.83 35.21
N ILE A 133 -31.09 -17.69 35.40
CA ILE A 133 -30.83 -16.74 36.47
C ILE A 133 -31.88 -16.98 37.55
N TYR A 134 -31.44 -17.17 38.80
CA TYR A 134 -32.30 -17.52 39.93
C TYR A 134 -31.65 -17.08 41.25
N THR A 135 -32.33 -17.22 42.38
CA THR A 135 -31.71 -17.05 43.71
C THR A 135 -31.48 -18.40 44.38
N SER A 136 -30.32 -18.62 44.99
CA SER A 136 -30.02 -19.90 45.65
C SER A 136 -30.77 -20.14 46.95
N ASP A 137 -31.36 -19.10 47.54
CA ASP A 137 -32.27 -19.19 48.70
C ASP A 137 -33.76 -19.31 48.31
N GLY A 138 -34.08 -19.23 47.02
CA GLY A 138 -35.45 -19.30 46.50
C GLY A 138 -36.28 -18.02 46.73
N SER A 139 -35.65 -16.91 47.12
CA SER A 139 -36.29 -15.59 47.19
C SER A 139 -36.58 -15.00 45.80
N ALA A 140 -37.50 -14.03 45.71
CA ALA A 140 -37.79 -13.38 44.44
C ALA A 140 -36.57 -12.60 43.89
N LEU A 141 -36.19 -12.89 42.65
CA LEU A 141 -35.25 -12.06 41.90
C LEU A 141 -35.80 -10.64 41.79
N THR A 142 -34.92 -9.66 41.92
CA THR A 142 -35.25 -8.25 41.83
C THR A 142 -34.48 -7.63 40.67
N TYR A 143 -35.20 -7.22 39.62
CA TYR A 143 -34.67 -6.46 38.48
C TYR A 143 -35.14 -5.01 38.55
N VAL A 144 -34.22 -4.04 38.53
CA VAL A 144 -34.54 -2.60 38.78
C VAL A 144 -33.76 -1.62 37.89
N ASN A 145 -33.04 -2.11 36.88
CA ASN A 145 -32.31 -1.31 35.88
C ASN A 145 -31.56 -0.06 36.43
N ARG A 146 -30.87 -0.17 37.57
CA ARG A 146 -30.36 0.98 38.33
C ARG A 146 -29.31 1.80 37.59
N ASP A 147 -28.60 1.20 36.63
CA ASP A 147 -27.62 1.89 35.78
C ASP A 147 -28.19 2.34 34.42
N ALA A 148 -29.48 2.13 34.19
CA ALA A 148 -30.21 2.44 32.95
C ALA A 148 -29.63 1.78 31.67
N SER A 149 -28.76 0.78 31.79
CA SER A 149 -28.21 0.05 30.63
C SER A 149 -29.15 -1.02 30.07
N SER A 150 -30.21 -1.38 30.83
CA SER A 150 -31.07 -2.55 30.62
C SER A 150 -30.32 -3.88 30.49
N THR A 151 -29.03 -3.93 30.87
CA THR A 151 -28.22 -5.14 30.78
C THR A 151 -28.58 -6.09 31.90
N LEU A 152 -28.95 -7.31 31.54
CA LEU A 152 -29.23 -8.42 32.43
C LEU A 152 -27.92 -9.18 32.76
N ALA A 153 -27.17 -9.55 31.73
CA ALA A 153 -25.92 -10.27 31.83
C ALA A 153 -24.98 -9.97 30.66
N THR A 154 -23.68 -10.19 30.85
CA THR A 154 -22.68 -10.24 29.78
C THR A 154 -22.27 -11.70 29.56
N ILE A 155 -22.46 -12.19 28.34
CA ILE A 155 -22.03 -13.51 27.90
C ILE A 155 -20.61 -13.37 27.35
N SER A 156 -19.63 -13.93 28.03
CA SER A 156 -18.25 -13.96 27.53
C SER A 156 -18.10 -15.13 26.56
N ILE A 157 -17.93 -14.82 25.27
CA ILE A 157 -17.63 -15.81 24.24
C ILE A 157 -16.13 -15.84 23.94
N LYS A 158 -15.59 -17.02 23.71
CA LYS A 158 -14.16 -17.28 23.57
C LYS A 158 -13.86 -18.00 22.27
N LEU A 159 -12.90 -17.47 21.51
CA LEU A 159 -12.54 -18.02 20.21
C LEU A 159 -11.79 -19.35 20.35
N LYS A 160 -12.25 -20.40 19.67
CA LYS A 160 -11.73 -21.78 19.82
C LYS A 160 -10.59 -22.14 18.86
N GLN A 161 -10.45 -21.41 17.75
CA GLN A 161 -9.46 -21.67 16.70
C GLN A 161 -9.01 -20.36 16.04
N GLU A 162 -7.80 -20.34 15.49
CA GLU A 162 -7.24 -19.13 14.88
C GLU A 162 -8.01 -18.76 13.61
N LEU A 163 -8.36 -17.48 13.47
CA LEU A 163 -9.06 -16.98 12.29
C LEU A 163 -8.07 -16.51 11.22
N THR A 164 -8.03 -17.24 10.10
CA THR A 164 -7.11 -16.98 8.97
C THR A 164 -7.83 -16.42 7.73
N LYS A 165 -9.14 -16.23 7.80
CA LYS A 165 -9.99 -15.73 6.71
C LYS A 165 -11.09 -14.84 7.28
N PRO A 166 -11.68 -13.92 6.49
CA PRO A 166 -12.84 -13.15 6.91
C PRO A 166 -13.96 -14.07 7.43
N MET A 167 -14.60 -13.66 8.52
CA MET A 167 -15.67 -14.41 9.18
C MET A 167 -16.81 -13.46 9.52
N SER A 168 -18.04 -13.91 9.25
CA SER A 168 -19.28 -13.29 9.72
C SER A 168 -20.18 -14.41 10.22
N GLU A 169 -20.35 -14.50 11.53
CA GLU A 169 -21.23 -15.46 12.20
C GLU A 169 -22.26 -14.71 13.05
N GLU A 170 -23.37 -15.34 13.45
CA GLU A 170 -24.41 -14.70 14.25
C GLU A 170 -24.54 -15.36 15.64
N ILE A 171 -24.41 -14.58 16.71
CA ILE A 171 -24.92 -14.97 18.04
C ILE A 171 -26.36 -14.49 18.16
N LYS A 172 -27.26 -15.37 18.61
CA LYS A 172 -28.71 -15.09 18.62
C LYS A 172 -29.40 -15.63 19.85
N VAL A 173 -30.24 -14.83 20.50
CA VAL A 173 -31.19 -15.33 21.50
C VAL A 173 -32.34 -16.01 20.78
N GLN A 174 -32.51 -17.31 21.01
CA GLN A 174 -33.60 -18.11 20.43
C GLN A 174 -34.90 -17.96 21.21
N SER A 175 -34.81 -17.79 22.52
CA SER A 175 -35.93 -17.63 23.44
C SER A 175 -35.50 -16.94 24.73
N ALA A 176 -36.42 -16.22 25.35
CA ALA A 176 -36.30 -15.80 26.74
C ALA A 176 -37.66 -15.90 27.44
N GLU A 177 -37.66 -16.27 28.71
CA GLU A 177 -38.85 -16.40 29.54
C GLU A 177 -38.57 -15.96 30.98
N VAL A 178 -39.56 -15.33 31.60
CA VAL A 178 -39.59 -15.01 33.04
C VAL A 178 -40.61 -15.92 33.68
N ILE A 179 -40.21 -16.66 34.71
CA ILE A 179 -41.10 -17.50 35.49
C ILE A 179 -41.32 -16.82 36.83
N HIS A 180 -42.58 -16.51 37.11
CA HIS A 180 -43.01 -15.90 38.37
C HIS A 180 -43.14 -16.96 39.48
N SER A 181 -43.16 -16.54 40.74
CA SER A 181 -43.24 -17.42 41.92
C SER A 181 -44.53 -18.26 41.99
N ASP A 182 -45.59 -17.85 41.27
CA ASP A 182 -46.81 -18.64 41.09
C ASP A 182 -46.72 -19.74 40.01
N ASN A 183 -45.56 -19.86 39.33
CA ASN A 183 -45.28 -20.71 38.16
C ASN A 183 -45.92 -20.25 36.85
N THR A 184 -46.44 -19.01 36.75
CA THR A 184 -46.80 -18.45 35.45
C THR A 184 -45.54 -18.07 34.66
N THR A 185 -45.56 -18.37 33.36
CA THR A 185 -44.47 -18.06 32.44
C THR A 185 -44.84 -16.87 31.55
N GLN A 186 -43.94 -15.90 31.45
CA GLN A 186 -44.03 -14.73 30.60
C GLN A 186 -42.93 -14.82 29.52
N LEU A 187 -43.32 -14.98 28.26
CA LEU A 187 -42.40 -15.18 27.11
C LEU A 187 -41.94 -13.85 26.53
N TYR A 188 -40.64 -13.59 26.45
CA TYR A 188 -40.10 -12.35 25.90
C TYR A 188 -39.88 -12.44 24.38
N ASP A 189 -40.08 -11.33 23.66
CA ASP A 189 -39.80 -11.27 22.23
C ASP A 189 -38.29 -11.20 22.01
N ALA A 190 -37.75 -12.24 21.36
CA ALA A 190 -36.34 -12.39 20.98
C ALA A 190 -36.12 -12.29 19.45
N SER A 191 -37.13 -11.85 18.69
CA SER A 191 -37.09 -11.90 17.22
C SER A 191 -35.99 -11.04 16.59
N GLY A 192 -35.66 -9.91 17.21
CA GLY A 192 -34.55 -9.02 16.84
C GLY A 192 -33.21 -9.31 17.55
N ALA A 193 -33.19 -10.25 18.50
CA ALA A 193 -32.10 -10.43 19.45
C ALA A 193 -30.88 -11.16 18.88
N SER A 194 -30.16 -10.53 17.95
CA SER A 194 -28.90 -11.06 17.40
C SER A 194 -27.81 -10.02 17.22
N ALA A 195 -26.58 -10.51 17.18
CA ALA A 195 -25.37 -9.72 16.93
C ALA A 195 -24.48 -10.45 15.93
N GLN A 196 -23.92 -9.71 14.97
CA GLN A 196 -22.94 -10.24 14.03
C GLN A 196 -21.55 -10.26 14.68
N ILE A 197 -20.94 -11.45 14.75
CA ILE A 197 -19.56 -11.62 15.17
C ILE A 197 -18.70 -11.58 13.91
N VAL A 198 -17.89 -10.53 13.79
CA VAL A 198 -17.16 -10.21 12.55
C VAL A 198 -15.67 -10.17 12.79
N TYR A 199 -14.92 -10.88 11.96
CA TYR A 199 -13.48 -10.75 11.83
C TYR A 199 -13.13 -10.31 10.41
N VAL A 200 -12.39 -9.20 10.32
CA VAL A 200 -11.79 -8.73 9.07
C VAL A 200 -10.27 -8.78 9.24
N PRO A 201 -9.57 -9.78 8.66
CA PRO A 201 -8.11 -9.79 8.64
C PRO A 201 -7.60 -8.54 7.92
N PRO A 202 -6.41 -8.02 8.27
CA PRO A 202 -5.74 -7.02 7.45
C PRO A 202 -5.46 -7.55 6.04
N ALA A 203 -5.35 -6.64 5.07
CA ALA A 203 -5.00 -6.97 3.70
C ALA A 203 -3.61 -7.63 3.61
N GLU A 204 -3.42 -8.55 2.67
CA GLU A 204 -2.13 -9.22 2.46
C GLU A 204 -1.18 -8.33 1.64
N ALA A 205 0.07 -8.18 2.12
CA ALA A 205 1.10 -7.45 1.37
C ALA A 205 1.56 -8.25 0.14
N VAL A 206 1.61 -7.59 -1.01
CA VAL A 206 2.05 -8.17 -2.28
C VAL A 206 3.41 -7.61 -2.67
N GLY A 207 4.32 -8.46 -3.16
CA GLY A 207 5.63 -8.05 -3.68
C GLY A 207 6.70 -7.73 -2.62
N LYS A 208 6.40 -6.87 -1.63
CA LYS A 208 7.31 -6.52 -0.51
C LYS A 208 6.69 -6.89 0.83
N THR A 209 7.01 -8.07 1.35
CA THR A 209 6.51 -8.58 2.63
C THR A 209 7.50 -8.31 3.77
N PRO A 210 7.07 -7.89 4.97
CA PRO A 210 7.97 -7.76 6.12
C PRO A 210 8.72 -9.08 6.42
N PRO A 211 10.01 -9.04 6.81
CA PRO A 211 10.87 -7.87 7.03
C PRO A 211 11.70 -7.47 5.79
N ASN A 212 11.33 -7.88 4.58
CA ASN A 212 12.13 -7.67 3.36
C ASN A 212 12.26 -6.19 2.98
N GLY A 213 13.47 -5.76 2.60
CA GLY A 213 13.75 -4.42 2.08
C GLY A 213 13.50 -4.27 0.58
N ASN A 214 13.46 -5.38 -0.19
CA ASN A 214 13.26 -5.37 -1.64
C ASN A 214 11.92 -6.00 -2.07
N PRO A 215 11.25 -5.48 -3.13
CA PRO A 215 11.55 -4.21 -3.81
C PRO A 215 11.39 -3.01 -2.88
N LEU A 216 11.97 -1.86 -3.21
CA LEU A 216 11.99 -0.68 -2.33
C LEU A 216 10.59 -0.21 -1.92
N VAL A 217 9.64 -0.28 -2.84
CA VAL A 217 8.20 -0.03 -2.63
C VAL A 217 7.37 -1.06 -3.39
N ALA A 218 6.11 -1.26 -2.97
CA ALA A 218 5.20 -2.25 -3.56
C ALA A 218 3.82 -1.70 -3.98
N HIS A 219 3.44 -0.49 -3.54
CA HIS A 219 2.23 0.20 -3.99
C HIS A 219 2.37 0.81 -5.40
N LYS A 220 3.60 0.86 -5.95
CA LYS A 220 3.87 1.30 -7.32
C LYS A 220 5.05 0.55 -7.95
N PHE A 221 5.09 0.55 -9.29
CA PHE A 221 6.26 0.13 -10.05
C PHE A 221 7.30 1.25 -10.15
N GLY A 222 8.52 0.86 -10.51
CA GLY A 222 9.66 1.77 -10.67
C GLY A 222 10.78 1.02 -11.37
N ALA A 223 11.10 1.44 -12.58
CA ALA A 223 12.12 0.82 -13.40
C ALA A 223 13.30 1.77 -13.63
N ASP A 224 14.37 1.27 -14.25
CA ASP A 224 15.56 2.04 -14.64
C ASP A 224 16.01 3.05 -13.55
N PRO A 225 16.42 2.55 -12.37
CA PRO A 225 16.58 3.39 -11.18
C PRO A 225 17.89 4.17 -11.20
N TYR A 226 17.82 5.46 -10.90
CA TYR A 226 18.98 6.32 -10.72
C TYR A 226 18.97 7.01 -9.36
N ALA A 227 20.14 7.09 -8.72
CA ALA A 227 20.28 7.59 -7.36
C ALA A 227 20.96 8.97 -7.31
N LEU A 228 20.37 9.88 -6.54
CA LEU A 228 21.00 11.14 -6.12
C LEU A 228 21.08 11.16 -4.59
N VAL A 229 22.28 11.39 -4.05
CA VAL A 229 22.45 11.62 -2.61
C VAL A 229 22.57 13.12 -2.36
N TYR A 230 21.66 13.67 -1.56
CA TYR A 230 21.61 15.10 -1.23
C TYR A 230 21.10 15.30 0.19
N ASN A 231 21.77 16.18 0.94
CA ASN A 231 21.39 16.61 2.30
C ASN A 231 20.97 15.46 3.24
N GLY A 232 21.78 14.39 3.31
CA GLY A 232 21.53 13.25 4.20
C GLY A 232 20.42 12.29 3.76
N ARG A 233 19.86 12.44 2.55
CA ARG A 233 18.90 11.50 1.94
C ARG A 233 19.45 10.93 0.63
N VAL A 234 19.00 9.74 0.25
CA VAL A 234 19.04 9.24 -1.13
C VAL A 234 17.68 9.44 -1.77
N TYR A 235 17.66 9.97 -2.99
CA TYR A 235 16.51 10.07 -3.88
C TYR A 235 16.70 9.06 -5.01
N ILE A 236 15.71 8.21 -5.24
CA ILE A 236 15.67 7.28 -6.38
C ILE A 236 14.66 7.82 -7.39
N TYR A 237 15.15 8.12 -8.58
CA TYR A 237 14.36 8.46 -9.76
C TYR A 237 14.19 7.19 -10.59
N ALA A 238 12.99 6.92 -11.07
CA ALA A 238 12.70 5.71 -11.81
C ALA A 238 11.76 5.98 -12.99
N THR A 239 12.02 5.34 -14.13
CA THR A 239 11.04 5.14 -15.21
C THR A 239 9.70 4.71 -14.60
N ASN A 240 8.63 5.47 -14.85
CA ASN A 240 7.30 5.16 -14.33
C ASN A 240 6.60 4.09 -15.18
N ASP A 241 6.99 2.82 -14.96
CA ASP A 241 6.22 1.65 -15.41
C ASP A 241 4.79 1.73 -14.83
N VAL A 242 3.79 1.47 -15.66
CA VAL A 242 2.36 1.42 -15.28
C VAL A 242 1.71 0.27 -16.06
N LEU A 243 0.88 -0.53 -15.40
CA LEU A 243 0.18 -1.65 -16.04
C LEU A 243 -0.62 -1.17 -17.25
N GLN A 244 -0.38 -1.82 -18.39
CA GLN A 244 -1.15 -1.61 -19.60
C GLN A 244 -2.12 -2.77 -19.80
N TYR A 245 -3.28 -2.45 -20.35
CA TYR A 245 -4.37 -3.40 -20.56
C TYR A 245 -4.70 -3.55 -22.05
N ASP A 246 -5.28 -4.69 -22.41
CA ASP A 246 -5.96 -4.91 -23.69
C ASP A 246 -7.45 -4.51 -23.63
N ASP A 247 -8.15 -4.61 -24.75
CA ASP A 247 -9.58 -4.27 -24.87
C ASP A 247 -10.50 -5.15 -23.99
N ALA A 248 -9.99 -6.28 -23.48
CA ALA A 248 -10.70 -7.17 -22.57
C ALA A 248 -10.38 -6.89 -21.08
N GLY A 249 -9.55 -5.88 -20.79
CA GLY A 249 -9.12 -5.53 -19.43
C GLY A 249 -8.06 -6.47 -18.85
N LYS A 250 -7.41 -7.30 -19.67
CA LYS A 250 -6.29 -8.14 -19.22
C LYS A 250 -4.98 -7.37 -19.33
N VAL A 251 -4.08 -7.56 -18.36
CA VAL A 251 -2.72 -7.02 -18.44
C VAL A 251 -1.98 -7.62 -19.66
N LYS A 252 -1.35 -6.74 -20.44
CA LYS A 252 -0.51 -7.08 -21.59
C LYS A 252 0.94 -6.72 -21.32
N ASP A 253 1.83 -7.09 -22.24
CA ASP A 253 3.25 -6.81 -22.11
C ASP A 253 3.55 -5.30 -22.12
N ASN A 254 4.51 -4.89 -21.29
CA ASN A 254 4.94 -3.50 -21.18
C ASN A 254 5.60 -3.06 -22.49
N THR A 255 4.93 -2.17 -23.23
CA THR A 255 5.41 -1.65 -24.52
C THR A 255 6.31 -0.42 -24.40
N TYR A 256 6.46 0.13 -23.18
CA TYR A 256 7.18 1.38 -22.86
C TYR A 256 6.66 2.66 -23.57
N SER A 257 5.68 2.56 -24.49
CA SER A 257 5.22 3.65 -25.36
C SER A 257 4.61 4.83 -24.61
N ASP A 258 3.98 4.56 -23.47
CA ASP A 258 3.21 5.53 -22.69
C ASP A 258 3.93 6.04 -21.45
N ILE A 259 5.20 5.67 -21.26
CA ILE A 259 6.03 6.18 -20.17
C ILE A 259 6.42 7.64 -20.47
N ASN A 260 5.73 8.56 -19.81
CA ASN A 260 5.91 10.01 -19.92
C ASN A 260 6.20 10.71 -18.57
N LYS A 261 6.43 9.89 -17.53
CA LYS A 261 6.67 10.32 -16.15
C LYS A 261 7.92 9.65 -15.58
N ILE A 262 8.53 10.33 -14.60
CA ILE A 262 9.58 9.79 -13.75
C ILE A 262 9.06 9.74 -12.30
N SER A 263 8.99 8.54 -11.74
CA SER A 263 8.64 8.29 -10.35
C SER A 263 9.79 8.69 -9.43
N VAL A 264 9.49 9.27 -8.26
CA VAL A 264 10.51 9.65 -7.27
C VAL A 264 10.15 9.09 -5.89
N ILE A 265 11.12 8.49 -5.22
CA ILE A 265 11.05 8.11 -3.80
C ILE A 265 12.34 8.56 -3.10
N SER A 266 12.32 8.78 -1.78
CA SER A 266 13.54 9.07 -1.02
C SER A 266 13.57 8.43 0.36
N SER A 267 14.76 8.14 0.85
CA SER A 267 14.98 7.60 2.18
C SER A 267 16.25 8.19 2.79
N ASP A 268 16.32 8.20 4.12
CA ASP A 268 17.54 8.48 4.88
C ASP A 268 17.97 7.32 5.80
N ASP A 269 17.25 6.20 5.75
CA ASP A 269 17.58 4.96 6.46
C ASP A 269 17.70 3.73 5.52
N LEU A 270 17.32 3.87 4.25
CA LEU A 270 17.25 2.87 3.17
C LEU A 270 16.11 1.84 3.25
N VAL A 271 15.22 1.93 4.24
CA VAL A 271 14.12 0.98 4.47
C VAL A 271 12.74 1.65 4.41
N ASN A 272 12.60 2.82 5.04
CA ASN A 272 11.42 3.67 4.98
C ASN A 272 11.56 4.65 3.80
N TRP A 273 10.66 4.56 2.82
CA TRP A 273 10.73 5.36 1.59
C TRP A 273 9.56 6.34 1.51
N THR A 274 9.85 7.64 1.55
CA THR A 274 8.91 8.73 1.27
C THR A 274 8.66 8.82 -0.23
N ASP A 275 7.40 8.72 -0.63
CA ASP A 275 6.97 8.81 -2.03
C ASP A 275 6.71 10.26 -2.47
N HIS A 276 7.48 10.78 -3.43
CA HIS A 276 7.33 12.15 -3.96
C HIS A 276 6.45 12.20 -5.22
N GLY A 277 5.63 11.18 -5.44
CA GLY A 277 4.77 11.00 -6.61
C GLY A 277 5.56 10.71 -7.88
N ALA A 278 5.16 11.39 -8.97
CA ALA A 278 5.78 11.25 -10.28
C ALA A 278 5.80 12.59 -11.04
N ILE A 279 6.98 12.94 -11.53
CA ILE A 279 7.24 14.12 -12.35
C ILE A 279 6.63 13.90 -13.73
N VAL A 280 5.78 14.81 -14.20
CA VAL A 280 5.24 14.78 -15.58
C VAL A 280 6.27 15.41 -16.51
N VAL A 281 7.11 14.57 -17.11
CA VAL A 281 8.26 15.01 -17.91
C VAL A 281 7.85 15.31 -19.36
N ALA A 282 7.16 14.38 -20.01
CA ALA A 282 6.91 14.41 -21.45
C ALA A 282 5.43 14.64 -21.80
N ARG A 283 5.15 14.80 -23.10
CA ARG A 283 3.82 15.08 -23.71
C ARG A 283 3.27 16.47 -23.33
N HIS A 284 2.03 16.76 -23.73
CA HIS A 284 1.45 18.11 -23.66
C HIS A 284 1.36 18.70 -22.24
N GLU A 285 1.05 17.85 -21.27
CA GLU A 285 0.95 18.17 -19.83
C GLU A 285 2.34 18.25 -19.15
N GLY A 286 3.41 17.78 -19.80
CA GLY A 286 4.74 17.67 -19.22
C GLY A 286 5.60 18.92 -19.37
N ALA A 287 6.68 18.97 -18.58
CA ALA A 287 7.67 20.06 -18.63
C ALA A 287 8.35 20.16 -20.02
N ALA A 288 8.82 19.04 -20.57
CA ALA A 288 9.43 18.95 -21.90
C ALA A 288 8.37 18.64 -22.98
N LYS A 289 7.65 19.67 -23.41
CA LYS A 289 6.51 19.57 -24.36
C LYS A 289 6.85 18.99 -25.74
N TRP A 290 8.14 18.94 -26.09
CA TRP A 290 8.65 18.33 -27.33
C TRP A 290 8.86 16.81 -27.20
N ALA A 291 8.97 16.28 -25.99
CA ALA A 291 9.22 14.87 -25.73
C ALA A 291 7.92 14.06 -25.78
N THR A 292 8.00 12.82 -26.25
CA THR A 292 6.88 11.86 -26.30
C THR A 292 6.98 10.80 -25.21
N GLN A 293 8.20 10.52 -24.74
CA GLN A 293 8.53 9.62 -23.64
C GLN A 293 9.58 10.21 -22.70
N SER A 294 9.72 9.60 -21.52
CA SER A 294 10.80 9.86 -20.56
C SER A 294 11.26 8.56 -19.90
N TRP A 295 12.23 7.90 -20.51
CA TRP A 295 12.85 6.66 -20.01
C TRP A 295 14.19 6.96 -19.33
N ALA A 296 14.66 6.03 -18.49
CA ALA A 296 16.01 6.00 -17.91
C ALA A 296 16.49 7.37 -17.41
N PRO A 297 15.98 7.84 -16.25
CA PRO A 297 16.39 9.11 -15.69
C PRO A 297 17.87 9.08 -15.29
N ALA A 298 18.55 10.22 -15.36
CA ALA A 298 19.74 10.48 -14.55
C ALA A 298 19.57 11.78 -13.79
N ALA A 299 19.93 11.77 -12.51
CA ALA A 299 19.80 12.93 -11.63
C ALA A 299 21.17 13.41 -11.18
N ALA A 300 21.41 14.72 -11.29
CA ALA A 300 22.64 15.36 -10.84
C ALA A 300 22.33 16.61 -10.00
N HIS A 301 23.24 16.92 -9.09
CA HIS A 301 23.26 18.16 -8.32
C HIS A 301 24.56 18.93 -8.61
N LYS A 302 24.47 20.25 -8.72
CA LYS A 302 25.63 21.14 -8.81
C LYS A 302 25.30 22.46 -8.13
N VAL A 303 26.26 23.04 -7.41
CA VAL A 303 26.15 24.41 -6.90
C VAL A 303 26.51 25.38 -8.02
N ILE A 304 25.57 26.23 -8.42
CA ILE A 304 25.76 27.27 -9.45
C ILE A 304 25.42 28.62 -8.82
N ASP A 305 26.30 29.61 -8.95
CA ASP A 305 26.19 30.95 -8.34
C ASP A 305 25.87 30.92 -6.83
N GLY A 306 26.43 29.93 -6.11
CA GLY A 306 26.22 29.73 -4.68
C GLY A 306 24.85 29.17 -4.31
N LYS A 307 24.12 28.58 -5.26
CA LYS A 307 22.81 27.95 -5.03
C LYS A 307 22.83 26.50 -5.52
N ASP A 308 22.18 25.62 -4.76
CA ASP A 308 21.91 24.25 -5.19
C ASP A 308 21.02 24.24 -6.43
N LYS A 309 21.43 23.47 -7.44
CA LYS A 309 20.66 23.23 -8.67
C LYS A 309 20.60 21.74 -8.95
N PHE A 310 19.43 21.28 -9.37
CA PHE A 310 19.14 19.89 -9.68
C PHE A 310 18.84 19.74 -11.17
N PHE A 311 19.35 18.67 -11.76
CA PHE A 311 19.25 18.37 -13.18
C PHE A 311 18.72 16.96 -13.36
N LEU A 312 17.64 16.81 -14.11
CA LEU A 312 17.03 15.52 -14.43
C LEU A 312 17.13 15.29 -15.94
N TYR A 313 18.07 14.44 -16.33
CA TYR A 313 18.23 13.96 -17.70
C TYR A 313 17.28 12.78 -17.93
N PHE A 314 16.82 12.61 -19.16
CA PHE A 314 15.94 11.51 -19.54
C PHE A 314 16.07 11.20 -21.04
N ALA A 315 15.83 9.96 -21.41
CA ALA A 315 15.74 9.55 -22.81
C ALA A 315 14.32 9.75 -23.37
N ASN A 316 14.18 10.54 -24.44
CA ASN A 316 12.95 10.60 -25.23
C ASN A 316 12.96 9.44 -26.23
N ASN A 317 12.52 8.27 -25.76
CA ASN A 317 12.75 6.98 -26.40
C ASN A 317 14.23 6.77 -26.79
N ALA A 318 14.53 5.89 -27.75
CA ALA A 318 15.88 5.63 -28.24
C ALA A 318 16.44 6.72 -29.19
N SER A 319 15.95 7.96 -29.14
CA SER A 319 16.20 8.98 -30.19
C SER A 319 16.76 10.33 -29.72
N GLY A 320 16.99 10.53 -28.43
CA GLY A 320 17.53 11.80 -27.93
C GLY A 320 17.41 11.94 -26.43
N ILE A 321 18.28 12.76 -25.86
CA ILE A 321 18.36 12.98 -24.41
C ILE A 321 17.88 14.41 -24.11
N GLY A 322 16.94 14.55 -23.19
CA GLY A 322 16.49 15.82 -22.64
C GLY A 322 17.12 16.10 -21.27
N VAL A 323 16.94 17.32 -20.78
CA VAL A 323 17.29 17.72 -19.40
C VAL A 323 16.22 18.68 -18.86
N LEU A 324 15.83 18.51 -17.61
CA LEU A 324 15.04 19.45 -16.83
C LEU A 324 15.87 20.02 -15.69
N THR A 325 15.49 21.20 -15.19
CA THR A 325 16.12 21.86 -14.03
C THR A 325 15.14 22.08 -12.89
N SER A 326 15.67 22.10 -11.65
CA SER A 326 14.93 22.52 -10.46
C SER A 326 15.84 23.12 -9.38
N ASP A 327 15.21 23.81 -8.42
CA ASP A 327 15.82 24.28 -7.17
C ASP A 327 15.63 23.28 -6.01
N SER A 328 15.00 22.13 -6.27
CA SER A 328 14.75 21.05 -5.31
C SER A 328 14.93 19.68 -5.98
N PRO A 329 15.40 18.63 -5.26
CA PRO A 329 15.49 17.28 -5.82
C PRO A 329 14.12 16.68 -6.19
N THR A 330 13.01 17.23 -5.71
CA THR A 330 11.65 16.73 -5.99
C THR A 330 10.89 17.59 -7.00
N GLY A 331 11.44 18.74 -7.41
CA GLY A 331 10.77 19.69 -8.29
C GLY A 331 10.20 20.93 -7.55
N PRO A 332 9.41 21.78 -8.25
CA PRO A 332 8.92 21.61 -9.61
C PRO A 332 10.04 21.68 -10.66
N TRP A 333 9.82 21.02 -11.80
CA TRP A 333 10.82 20.87 -12.87
C TRP A 333 10.48 21.71 -14.09
N VAL A 334 11.52 22.30 -14.71
CA VAL A 334 11.39 23.19 -15.88
C VAL A 334 12.31 22.71 -16.99
N ASP A 335 11.83 22.71 -18.24
CA ASP A 335 12.68 22.51 -19.43
C ASP A 335 13.39 23.84 -19.76
N PRO A 336 14.73 23.93 -19.66
CA PRO A 336 15.47 25.17 -19.91
C PRO A 336 15.84 25.35 -21.40
N ILE A 337 15.69 24.33 -22.24
CA ILE A 337 16.18 24.32 -23.64
C ILE A 337 15.01 24.36 -24.64
N GLY A 338 13.89 23.70 -24.33
CA GLY A 338 12.72 23.54 -25.21
C GLY A 338 12.92 22.53 -26.35
N LYS A 339 13.98 21.72 -26.30
CA LYS A 339 14.38 20.69 -27.28
C LYS A 339 15.36 19.69 -26.62
N PRO A 340 15.77 18.59 -27.27
CA PRO A 340 16.81 17.71 -26.73
C PRO A 340 18.13 18.46 -26.44
N LEU A 341 18.81 18.02 -25.38
CA LEU A 341 20.20 18.36 -25.07
C LEU A 341 21.16 17.69 -26.08
N ILE A 342 20.88 16.42 -26.40
CA ILE A 342 21.57 15.66 -27.46
C ILE A 342 20.49 15.08 -28.37
N ALA A 343 20.38 15.65 -29.58
CA ALA A 343 19.45 15.19 -30.60
C ALA A 343 20.11 14.18 -31.55
N ARG A 344 19.28 13.36 -32.21
CA ARG A 344 19.73 12.39 -33.23
C ARG A 344 20.51 13.01 -34.40
N SER A 345 20.34 14.30 -34.65
CA SER A 345 21.04 15.08 -35.68
C SER A 345 22.46 15.51 -35.31
N ASP A 346 22.83 15.43 -34.03
CA ASP A 346 24.02 16.07 -33.51
C ASP A 346 25.23 15.13 -33.65
N SER A 347 26.45 15.68 -33.74
CA SER A 347 27.68 14.88 -33.85
C SER A 347 27.86 13.91 -32.69
N GLY A 348 27.36 14.24 -31.49
CA GLY A 348 27.36 13.33 -30.33
C GLY A 348 26.56 12.04 -30.54
N ALA A 349 25.56 12.04 -31.43
CA ALA A 349 24.78 10.86 -31.78
C ALA A 349 25.44 9.95 -32.82
N GLN A 350 26.58 10.36 -33.41
CA GLN A 350 27.19 9.63 -34.54
C GLN A 350 27.63 8.22 -34.14
N GLY A 351 27.13 7.22 -34.86
CA GLY A 351 27.44 5.80 -34.62
C GLY A 351 26.76 5.19 -33.40
N VAL A 352 25.86 5.90 -32.72
CA VAL A 352 25.06 5.37 -31.60
C VAL A 352 23.78 4.74 -32.14
N THR A 353 23.50 3.47 -31.84
CA THR A 353 22.26 2.83 -32.35
C THR A 353 21.04 3.33 -31.58
N TRP A 354 21.02 3.17 -30.25
CA TRP A 354 19.97 3.68 -29.36
C TRP A 354 20.53 4.87 -28.57
N LEU A 355 19.95 6.04 -28.76
CA LEU A 355 20.38 7.29 -28.12
C LEU A 355 19.51 7.53 -26.88
N PHE A 356 19.89 6.84 -25.80
CA PHE A 356 19.14 6.75 -24.54
C PHE A 356 20.08 6.48 -23.36
N ASP A 357 19.50 6.08 -22.22
CA ASP A 357 20.17 5.65 -20.99
C ASP A 357 21.30 6.58 -20.56
N PRO A 358 20.98 7.86 -20.26
CA PRO A 358 21.96 8.78 -19.73
C PRO A 358 22.42 8.35 -18.33
N ALA A 359 23.68 8.63 -18.03
CA ALA A 359 24.20 8.80 -16.66
C ALA A 359 25.09 10.03 -16.61
N VAL A 360 25.16 10.67 -15.44
CA VAL A 360 25.88 11.93 -15.26
C VAL A 360 26.76 11.90 -14.02
N LEU A 361 28.02 12.26 -14.22
CA LEU A 361 28.99 12.52 -13.17
C LEU A 361 29.21 14.03 -13.05
N VAL A 362 29.06 14.58 -11.86
CA VAL A 362 29.68 15.87 -11.49
C VAL A 362 30.93 15.52 -10.70
N ASP A 363 32.09 15.95 -11.19
CA ASP A 363 33.40 15.58 -10.67
C ASP A 363 33.87 16.58 -9.60
N ASP A 364 34.88 16.20 -8.81
CA ASP A 364 35.38 17.00 -7.67
C ASP A 364 35.98 18.36 -8.11
N ASP A 365 36.36 18.51 -9.38
CA ASP A 365 36.84 19.76 -9.96
C ASP A 365 35.72 20.69 -10.48
N GLY A 366 34.45 20.28 -10.33
CA GLY A 366 33.27 21.01 -10.75
C GLY A 366 32.88 20.85 -12.21
N LYS A 367 33.68 20.16 -13.04
CA LYS A 367 33.25 19.73 -14.37
C LYS A 367 32.21 18.62 -14.26
N ALA A 368 31.46 18.42 -15.33
CA ALA A 368 30.51 17.32 -15.42
C ALA A 368 30.58 16.62 -16.77
N TYR A 369 30.15 15.37 -16.76
CA TYR A 369 30.25 14.45 -17.89
C TYR A 369 28.96 13.65 -18.02
N ILE A 370 28.44 13.54 -19.23
CA ILE A 370 27.27 12.72 -19.57
C ILE A 370 27.71 11.51 -20.39
N TYR A 371 27.26 10.34 -19.96
CA TYR A 371 27.52 9.02 -20.52
C TYR A 371 26.19 8.51 -21.06
N TYR A 372 26.18 7.89 -22.23
CA TYR A 372 24.92 7.48 -22.87
C TYR A 372 25.15 6.52 -24.03
N GLY A 373 24.04 6.02 -24.56
CA GLY A 373 24.00 5.30 -25.81
C GLY A 373 24.06 3.79 -25.65
N GLY A 374 23.79 3.09 -26.75
CA GLY A 374 23.68 1.64 -26.75
C GLY A 374 23.10 1.11 -28.04
N GLY A 375 22.53 -0.09 -27.95
CA GLY A 375 22.09 -0.89 -29.08
C GLY A 375 23.25 -1.52 -29.84
N ILE A 376 22.90 -2.44 -30.73
CA ILE A 376 23.83 -3.28 -31.48
C ILE A 376 23.58 -3.07 -32.97
N GLN A 377 24.64 -3.06 -33.78
CA GLN A 377 24.55 -3.14 -35.24
C GLN A 377 24.83 -4.59 -35.66
N GLU A 378 24.15 -5.08 -36.69
CA GLU A 378 24.27 -6.47 -37.15
C GLU A 378 25.73 -6.86 -37.40
N GLY A 379 26.20 -7.94 -36.76
CA GLY A 379 27.58 -8.42 -36.86
C GLY A 379 28.60 -7.63 -36.02
N GLN A 380 28.16 -6.74 -35.12
CA GLN A 380 29.01 -5.98 -34.19
C GLN A 380 28.78 -6.37 -32.73
N GLU A 381 28.22 -7.54 -32.44
CA GLU A 381 27.76 -7.97 -31.11
C GLU A 381 28.87 -7.96 -30.06
N ALA A 382 30.11 -8.27 -30.45
CA ALA A 382 31.27 -8.30 -29.55
C ALA A 382 31.83 -6.91 -29.21
N MET A 383 31.78 -5.95 -30.15
CA MET A 383 32.28 -4.58 -29.97
C MET A 383 31.34 -3.57 -30.65
N PRO A 384 30.14 -3.32 -30.10
CA PRO A 384 29.16 -2.45 -30.76
C PRO A 384 29.64 -1.00 -30.92
N ASN A 385 30.52 -0.54 -30.04
CA ASN A 385 31.07 0.82 -30.03
C ASN A 385 29.97 1.91 -30.07
N THR A 386 28.85 1.65 -29.40
CA THR A 386 27.66 2.53 -29.34
C THR A 386 27.58 3.38 -28.08
N ALA A 387 28.35 3.06 -27.03
CA ALA A 387 28.48 3.88 -25.82
C ALA A 387 29.31 5.15 -26.05
N ARG A 388 28.92 6.26 -25.42
CA ARG A 388 29.55 7.59 -25.55
C ARG A 388 29.77 8.25 -24.20
N VAL A 389 30.73 9.16 -24.16
CA VAL A 389 30.89 10.18 -23.12
C VAL A 389 31.12 11.56 -23.74
N MET A 390 30.49 12.58 -23.17
CA MET A 390 30.71 14.01 -23.48
C MET A 390 30.93 14.80 -22.20
N GLN A 391 31.71 15.88 -22.26
CA GLN A 391 31.73 16.87 -21.21
C GLN A 391 30.47 17.75 -21.32
N LEU A 392 29.84 18.05 -20.19
CA LEU A 392 28.78 19.06 -20.07
C LEU A 392 29.39 20.46 -19.90
N GLY A 393 28.65 21.49 -20.29
CA GLY A 393 28.97 22.87 -19.94
C GLY A 393 28.79 23.14 -18.45
N ASP A 394 29.33 24.27 -17.98
CA ASP A 394 29.23 24.64 -16.56
C ASP A 394 27.78 24.81 -16.08
N ASP A 395 26.88 25.15 -17.00
CA ASP A 395 25.44 25.28 -16.83
C ASP A 395 24.69 23.95 -16.68
N MET A 396 25.36 22.81 -16.92
CA MET A 396 24.79 21.45 -16.97
C MET A 396 23.71 21.22 -18.05
N THR A 397 23.39 22.25 -18.85
CA THR A 397 22.33 22.28 -19.87
C THR A 397 22.87 22.45 -21.29
N SER A 398 24.18 22.28 -21.47
CA SER A 398 24.88 22.29 -22.74
C SER A 398 25.96 21.20 -22.79
N VAL A 399 26.46 20.87 -23.99
CA VAL A 399 27.58 19.93 -24.20
C VAL A 399 28.80 20.65 -24.77
N VAL A 400 29.99 20.17 -24.41
CA VAL A 400 31.28 20.75 -24.80
C VAL A 400 32.13 19.71 -25.53
N GLY A 401 32.70 20.10 -26.68
CA GLY A 401 33.57 19.24 -27.48
C GLY A 401 32.82 18.16 -28.28
N GLU A 402 33.52 17.07 -28.56
CA GLU A 402 33.01 15.92 -29.32
C GLU A 402 32.77 14.72 -28.41
N ALA A 403 31.82 13.86 -28.76
CA ALA A 403 31.56 12.62 -28.03
C ALA A 403 32.66 11.59 -28.28
N GLN A 404 33.24 11.06 -27.21
CA GLN A 404 34.23 10.01 -27.27
C GLN A 404 33.55 8.64 -27.17
N VAL A 405 34.02 7.68 -27.96
CA VAL A 405 33.54 6.29 -27.93
C VAL A 405 34.08 5.60 -26.68
N ILE A 406 33.21 4.96 -25.92
CA ILE A 406 33.62 3.99 -24.88
C ILE A 406 33.64 2.60 -25.54
N PRO A 407 34.81 1.94 -25.64
CA PRO A 407 34.94 0.63 -26.30
C PRO A 407 34.51 -0.50 -25.33
N ALA A 408 33.26 -0.46 -24.87
CA ALA A 408 32.70 -1.44 -23.95
C ALA A 408 32.42 -2.77 -24.66
N PRO A 409 33.07 -3.89 -24.26
CA PRO A 409 32.87 -5.18 -24.91
C PRO A 409 31.46 -5.71 -24.66
N PHE A 410 30.79 -6.15 -25.72
CA PHE A 410 29.37 -6.57 -25.71
C PHE A 410 28.41 -5.53 -25.11
N MET A 411 28.63 -4.23 -25.36
CA MET A 411 27.73 -3.14 -24.96
C MET A 411 26.25 -3.41 -25.32
N PHE A 412 25.31 -2.97 -24.48
CA PHE A 412 23.88 -2.97 -24.78
C PHE A 412 23.20 -1.65 -24.43
N GLU A 413 23.11 -1.31 -23.15
CA GLU A 413 22.36 -0.17 -22.61
C GLU A 413 22.84 0.15 -21.18
N ASP A 414 22.08 0.94 -20.41
CA ASP A 414 22.32 1.14 -18.97
C ASP A 414 23.70 1.71 -18.65
N ALA A 415 24.04 2.86 -19.22
CA ALA A 415 25.29 3.54 -18.87
C ALA A 415 25.27 3.91 -17.37
N GLY A 416 26.31 3.53 -16.63
CA GLY A 416 26.55 3.91 -15.24
C GLY A 416 27.93 4.57 -15.09
N ILE A 417 28.05 5.52 -14.17
CA ILE A 417 29.33 6.16 -13.84
C ILE A 417 29.45 6.45 -12.35
N ASN A 418 30.59 6.06 -11.78
CA ASN A 418 30.97 6.41 -10.42
C ASN A 418 32.46 6.75 -10.33
N LYS A 419 32.85 7.45 -9.27
CA LYS A 419 34.25 7.72 -8.94
C LYS A 419 34.55 7.20 -7.54
N VAL A 420 35.66 6.48 -7.38
CA VAL A 420 36.13 5.95 -6.10
C VAL A 420 37.60 6.27 -5.95
N GLY A 421 37.92 7.23 -5.08
CA GLY A 421 39.26 7.85 -5.06
C GLY A 421 39.55 8.51 -6.41
N ASP A 422 40.72 8.25 -6.98
CA ASP A 422 41.13 8.78 -8.28
C ASP A 422 40.69 7.93 -9.50
N THR A 423 39.89 6.88 -9.28
CA THR A 423 39.48 5.94 -10.33
C THR A 423 38.00 6.13 -10.71
N TYR A 424 37.74 6.25 -12.00
CA TYR A 424 36.40 6.30 -12.59
C TYR A 424 35.97 4.88 -13.00
N TYR A 425 34.73 4.52 -12.69
CA TYR A 425 34.10 3.23 -12.95
C TYR A 425 32.93 3.44 -13.90
N TYR A 426 33.12 3.11 -15.17
CA TYR A 426 32.04 3.07 -16.16
C TYR A 426 31.42 1.67 -16.14
N SER A 427 30.15 1.57 -15.78
CA SER A 427 29.38 0.32 -15.78
C SER A 427 28.32 0.32 -16.88
N TYR A 428 27.91 -0.87 -17.31
CA TYR A 428 26.94 -1.04 -18.40
C TYR A 428 26.28 -2.41 -18.39
N CYS A 429 25.06 -2.51 -18.92
CA CYS A 429 24.44 -3.80 -19.21
C CYS A 429 25.07 -4.43 -20.46
N SER A 430 25.55 -5.66 -20.33
CA SER A 430 26.04 -6.44 -21.46
C SER A 430 24.89 -7.00 -22.31
N ASN A 431 25.11 -7.16 -23.62
CA ASN A 431 24.04 -7.58 -24.52
C ASN A 431 23.66 -9.06 -24.37
N PHE A 432 22.52 -9.40 -24.95
CA PHE A 432 21.91 -10.73 -24.91
C PHE A 432 22.40 -11.69 -26.02
N TYR A 433 23.51 -11.41 -26.70
CA TYR A 433 24.06 -12.30 -27.72
C TYR A 433 24.39 -13.68 -27.13
N ASN A 434 23.79 -14.73 -27.71
CA ASN A 434 23.83 -16.11 -27.21
C ASN A 434 24.84 -17.01 -27.96
N GLY A 435 25.62 -16.45 -28.88
CA GLY A 435 26.72 -17.16 -29.54
C GLY A 435 27.98 -17.22 -28.67
N GLU A 436 29.08 -17.66 -29.28
CA GLU A 436 30.36 -17.81 -28.61
C GLU A 436 30.91 -16.44 -28.15
N ARG A 437 31.36 -16.38 -26.88
CA ARG A 437 32.03 -15.21 -26.31
C ARG A 437 33.47 -15.59 -25.95
N PRO A 438 34.49 -14.81 -26.33
CA PRO A 438 35.87 -15.05 -25.90
C PRO A 438 36.00 -15.12 -24.38
N GLU A 439 36.91 -15.95 -23.88
CA GLU A 439 37.21 -16.05 -22.44
C GLU A 439 37.55 -14.65 -21.86
N GLY A 440 37.01 -14.35 -20.68
CA GLY A 440 37.14 -13.02 -20.05
C GLY A 440 36.14 -11.96 -20.56
N SER A 441 35.33 -12.24 -21.58
CA SER A 441 34.22 -11.35 -21.98
C SER A 441 33.10 -11.34 -20.94
N PRO A 442 32.30 -10.26 -20.83
CA PRO A 442 31.13 -10.26 -19.96
C PRO A 442 30.11 -11.32 -20.40
N PRO A 443 29.50 -12.10 -19.49
CA PRO A 443 28.33 -12.93 -19.77
C PRO A 443 27.14 -12.11 -20.28
N ALA A 444 26.07 -12.75 -20.75
CA ALA A 444 24.94 -12.05 -21.38
C ALA A 444 23.94 -11.47 -20.36
N GLY A 445 23.56 -10.20 -20.51
CA GLY A 445 22.54 -9.53 -19.67
C GLY A 445 22.98 -9.27 -18.22
N GLU A 446 24.29 -9.23 -17.96
CA GLU A 446 24.89 -8.89 -16.66
C GLU A 446 25.41 -7.45 -16.68
N ILE A 447 25.47 -6.81 -15.50
CA ILE A 447 26.14 -5.52 -15.36
C ILE A 447 27.65 -5.74 -15.35
N ALA A 448 28.30 -5.21 -16.37
CA ALA A 448 29.74 -5.17 -16.57
C ALA A 448 30.33 -3.82 -16.11
N TYR A 449 31.65 -3.77 -15.90
CA TYR A 449 32.34 -2.50 -15.65
C TYR A 449 33.75 -2.42 -16.24
N MET A 450 34.16 -1.16 -16.46
CA MET A 450 35.48 -0.73 -16.91
C MET A 450 35.99 0.36 -15.97
N THR A 451 37.31 0.49 -15.84
CA THR A 451 37.93 1.57 -15.07
C THR A 451 38.79 2.49 -15.93
N SER A 452 38.95 3.74 -15.48
CA SER A 452 39.92 4.70 -16.02
C SER A 452 40.46 5.63 -14.92
N SER A 453 41.58 6.29 -15.20
CA SER A 453 42.12 7.42 -14.42
C SER A 453 41.65 8.79 -14.94
N SER A 454 40.75 8.81 -15.93
CA SER A 454 40.14 10.03 -16.48
C SER A 454 38.65 9.79 -16.79
N PRO A 455 37.77 10.79 -16.61
CA PRO A 455 36.32 10.63 -16.82
C PRO A 455 35.95 10.38 -18.29
N MET A 456 36.87 10.59 -19.25
CA MET A 456 36.61 10.29 -20.66
C MET A 456 37.40 9.07 -21.16
N GLY A 457 38.08 8.34 -20.27
CA GLY A 457 38.94 7.21 -20.63
C GLY A 457 40.42 7.58 -20.76
N PRO A 458 41.27 6.68 -21.28
CA PRO A 458 40.93 5.38 -21.88
C PRO A 458 40.42 4.36 -20.85
N TRP A 459 39.56 3.44 -21.29
CA TRP A 459 38.85 2.49 -20.43
C TRP A 459 39.45 1.08 -20.49
N THR A 460 39.51 0.39 -19.35
CA THR A 460 39.95 -1.00 -19.23
C THR A 460 38.86 -1.84 -18.57
N TYR A 461 38.37 -2.88 -19.24
CA TYR A 461 37.36 -3.79 -18.72
C TYR A 461 37.89 -4.60 -17.52
N GLN A 462 37.05 -4.81 -16.50
CA GLN A 462 37.42 -5.46 -15.24
C GLN A 462 36.60 -6.71 -14.91
N GLY A 463 35.36 -6.85 -15.39
CA GLY A 463 34.50 -7.99 -15.08
C GLY A 463 33.02 -7.61 -15.04
N THR A 464 32.20 -8.51 -14.47
CA THR A 464 30.80 -8.25 -14.14
C THR A 464 30.56 -8.24 -12.63
N ILE A 465 29.52 -7.51 -12.22
CA ILE A 465 29.18 -7.28 -10.80
C ILE A 465 27.78 -7.77 -10.45
N LEU A 466 26.79 -7.67 -11.35
CA LEU A 466 25.41 -8.05 -11.07
C LEU A 466 24.87 -8.94 -12.19
N LYS A 467 24.46 -10.17 -11.85
CA LYS A 467 23.84 -11.09 -12.81
C LYS A 467 22.47 -10.60 -13.26
N ASN A 468 21.95 -11.15 -14.37
CA ASN A 468 20.59 -10.83 -14.81
C ASN A 468 19.54 -11.12 -13.71
N PRO A 469 18.49 -10.30 -13.52
CA PRO A 469 17.44 -10.55 -12.52
C PRO A 469 16.81 -11.95 -12.58
N GLY A 470 16.81 -12.59 -13.76
CA GLY A 470 16.34 -13.97 -13.95
C GLY A 470 17.11 -15.01 -13.13
N TYR A 471 18.38 -14.76 -12.83
CA TYR A 471 19.23 -15.63 -12.00
C TYR A 471 18.75 -15.69 -10.55
N PHE A 472 18.45 -14.53 -9.96
CA PHE A 472 18.10 -14.41 -8.54
C PHE A 472 16.61 -14.68 -8.28
N PHE A 473 15.72 -14.15 -9.13
CA PHE A 473 14.29 -14.08 -8.83
C PHE A 473 13.44 -15.07 -9.63
N GLY A 474 14.04 -15.84 -10.55
CA GLY A 474 13.31 -16.74 -11.44
C GLY A 474 12.28 -16.01 -12.31
N VAL A 475 12.60 -14.78 -12.71
CA VAL A 475 11.91 -13.96 -13.71
C VAL A 475 12.93 -12.99 -14.32
N GLY A 476 13.18 -13.14 -15.63
CA GLY A 476 14.19 -12.37 -16.36
C GLY A 476 13.71 -11.00 -16.81
N GLY A 477 14.56 -10.30 -17.56
CA GLY A 477 14.28 -9.01 -18.17
C GLY A 477 15.56 -8.38 -18.70
N ASN A 478 15.49 -7.10 -19.05
CA ASN A 478 16.70 -6.30 -19.10
C ASN A 478 17.28 -6.10 -17.68
N ASN A 479 18.46 -5.49 -17.63
CA ASN A 479 19.19 -5.20 -16.41
C ASN A 479 19.57 -3.72 -16.49
N HIS A 480 19.21 -2.95 -15.46
CA HIS A 480 19.53 -1.52 -15.38
C HIS A 480 19.82 -1.15 -13.93
N HIS A 481 20.81 -0.29 -13.70
CA HIS A 481 21.35 -0.02 -12.37
C HIS A 481 21.90 1.41 -12.20
N ALA A 482 22.05 1.82 -10.94
CA ALA A 482 22.91 2.92 -10.54
C ALA A 482 23.59 2.59 -9.22
N MET A 483 24.93 2.69 -9.17
CA MET A 483 25.64 2.64 -7.89
C MET A 483 25.71 4.04 -7.26
N PHE A 484 25.73 4.10 -5.94
CA PHE A 484 25.87 5.35 -5.19
C PHE A 484 26.52 5.10 -3.82
N GLN A 485 27.08 6.16 -3.23
CA GLN A 485 27.60 6.13 -1.86
C GLN A 485 26.62 6.84 -0.93
N PHE A 486 26.18 6.17 0.14
CA PHE A 486 25.33 6.75 1.18
C PHE A 486 25.84 6.33 2.56
N ASN A 487 25.86 7.25 3.53
CA ASN A 487 26.37 7.01 4.89
C ASN A 487 27.70 6.20 4.94
N ASN A 488 28.69 6.62 4.13
CA ASN A 488 30.00 5.98 3.96
C ASN A 488 30.02 4.54 3.40
N SER A 489 28.87 3.98 3.00
CA SER A 489 28.76 2.68 2.33
C SER A 489 28.36 2.84 0.87
N TRP A 490 28.76 1.88 0.03
CA TRP A 490 28.35 1.82 -1.37
C TRP A 490 27.18 0.86 -1.57
N TYR A 491 26.28 1.23 -2.48
CA TYR A 491 25.07 0.49 -2.80
C TYR A 491 24.81 0.51 -4.31
N ILE A 492 24.00 -0.43 -4.77
CA ILE A 492 23.51 -0.53 -6.14
C ILE A 492 22.00 -0.61 -6.13
N ALA A 493 21.33 0.41 -6.68
CA ALA A 493 19.94 0.30 -7.05
C ALA A 493 19.88 -0.41 -8.42
N TYR A 494 18.97 -1.37 -8.58
CA TYR A 494 18.73 -2.07 -9.84
C TYR A 494 17.23 -2.44 -9.93
N HIS A 495 16.74 -2.94 -11.07
CA HIS A 495 15.33 -3.36 -11.16
C HIS A 495 15.15 -4.87 -11.33
N ALA A 496 13.98 -5.38 -10.94
CA ALA A 496 13.53 -6.74 -11.21
C ALA A 496 12.00 -6.81 -11.35
N GLN A 497 11.48 -7.87 -11.96
CA GLN A 497 10.03 -8.08 -12.12
C GLN A 497 9.37 -8.75 -10.89
N THR A 498 9.81 -8.46 -9.66
CA THR A 498 9.36 -9.20 -8.48
C THR A 498 7.93 -8.85 -8.05
N LEU A 499 7.55 -7.58 -8.08
CA LEU A 499 6.18 -7.14 -7.76
C LEU A 499 5.18 -7.71 -8.77
N SER A 500 5.46 -7.54 -10.06
CA SER A 500 4.61 -8.05 -11.14
C SER A 500 4.52 -9.58 -11.14
N LYS A 501 5.61 -10.29 -10.79
CA LYS A 501 5.58 -11.73 -10.51
C LYS A 501 4.67 -12.09 -9.33
N ALA A 502 4.75 -11.38 -8.21
CA ALA A 502 3.89 -11.60 -7.05
C ALA A 502 2.40 -11.33 -7.37
N MET A 503 2.12 -10.39 -8.26
CA MET A 503 0.78 -10.10 -8.80
C MET A 503 0.33 -11.07 -9.92
N GLY A 504 1.17 -12.02 -10.34
CA GLY A 504 0.84 -12.96 -11.44
C GLY A 504 0.90 -12.38 -12.86
N VAL A 505 1.47 -11.19 -13.04
CA VAL A 505 1.51 -10.41 -14.30
C VAL A 505 2.94 -9.98 -14.69
N ALA A 506 3.90 -10.91 -14.58
CA ALA A 506 5.31 -10.72 -14.94
C ALA A 506 5.52 -10.53 -16.47
N GLN A 507 5.16 -9.35 -16.96
CA GLN A 507 5.03 -9.00 -18.37
C GLN A 507 5.86 -7.76 -18.75
N GLY A 508 7.04 -7.59 -18.16
CA GLY A 508 7.93 -6.44 -18.38
C GLY A 508 7.70 -5.25 -17.45
N TYR A 509 6.90 -5.41 -16.40
CA TYR A 509 6.71 -4.38 -15.36
C TYR A 509 7.70 -4.59 -14.22
N ARG A 510 8.49 -3.56 -13.92
CA ARG A 510 9.71 -3.66 -13.12
C ARG A 510 9.62 -2.81 -11.85
N SER A 511 10.28 -3.27 -10.79
CA SER A 511 10.35 -2.62 -9.48
C SER A 511 11.80 -2.53 -9.02
N THR A 512 12.16 -1.38 -8.44
CA THR A 512 13.51 -1.12 -7.93
C THR A 512 13.82 -1.98 -6.70
N HIS A 513 15.06 -2.46 -6.65
CA HIS A 513 15.71 -3.19 -5.57
C HIS A 513 17.00 -2.45 -5.18
N LEU A 514 17.56 -2.77 -4.02
CA LEU A 514 18.77 -2.19 -3.47
C LEU A 514 19.58 -3.24 -2.71
N ASN A 515 20.85 -3.41 -3.07
CA ASN A 515 21.80 -4.23 -2.32
C ASN A 515 23.13 -3.49 -2.14
N LYS A 516 23.99 -4.01 -1.25
CA LYS A 516 25.29 -3.41 -0.92
C LYS A 516 26.34 -3.74 -1.98
N VAL A 517 27.18 -2.74 -2.31
CA VAL A 517 28.38 -2.91 -3.14
C VAL A 517 29.60 -2.98 -2.21
N THR A 518 30.49 -3.94 -2.47
CA THR A 518 31.75 -4.08 -1.71
C THR A 518 32.94 -4.01 -2.67
N PHE A 519 33.85 -3.08 -2.42
CA PHE A 519 35.11 -2.96 -3.13
C PHE A 519 36.20 -3.77 -2.42
N ASN A 520 37.00 -4.50 -3.19
CA ASN A 520 38.24 -5.12 -2.74
C ASN A 520 39.36 -4.07 -2.61
N THR A 521 40.46 -4.44 -1.96
CA THR A 521 41.61 -3.55 -1.73
C THR A 521 42.35 -3.11 -3.00
N ASP A 522 42.15 -3.82 -4.12
CA ASP A 522 42.71 -3.49 -5.43
C ASP A 522 41.77 -2.62 -6.29
N GLY A 523 40.60 -2.25 -5.75
CA GLY A 523 39.56 -1.49 -6.47
C GLY A 523 38.57 -2.36 -7.25
N SER A 524 38.78 -3.68 -7.35
CA SER A 524 37.78 -4.55 -7.99
C SER A 524 36.49 -4.64 -7.16
N ILE A 525 35.34 -4.74 -7.82
CA ILE A 525 34.03 -4.87 -7.17
C ILE A 525 33.68 -6.35 -6.98
N GLN A 526 33.18 -6.72 -5.79
CA GLN A 526 32.66 -8.05 -5.51
C GLN A 526 31.28 -8.28 -6.16
N GLU A 527 30.97 -9.53 -6.52
CA GLU A 527 29.65 -9.88 -7.08
C GLU A 527 28.53 -9.50 -6.10
N ILE A 528 27.51 -8.83 -6.62
CA ILE A 528 26.36 -8.33 -5.88
C ILE A 528 25.42 -9.49 -5.56
N ALA A 529 25.27 -9.77 -4.26
CA ALA A 529 24.27 -10.68 -3.73
C ALA A 529 22.87 -10.02 -3.75
N ALA A 530 22.26 -9.97 -4.93
CA ALA A 530 20.89 -9.48 -5.12
C ALA A 530 19.86 -10.45 -4.51
N ASP A 531 18.96 -9.93 -3.68
CA ASP A 531 17.99 -10.73 -2.93
C ASP A 531 16.73 -9.92 -2.55
N LEU A 532 15.77 -10.59 -1.88
CA LEU A 532 14.60 -9.90 -1.33
C LEU A 532 14.89 -9.22 0.02
N LYS A 533 15.92 -9.66 0.77
CA LYS A 533 16.27 -9.05 2.05
C LYS A 533 16.65 -7.57 1.84
N GLY A 534 17.43 -7.27 0.82
CA GLY A 534 17.96 -5.94 0.54
C GLY A 534 19.00 -5.53 1.59
N VAL A 535 18.93 -4.26 2.00
CA VAL A 535 19.88 -3.66 2.95
C VAL A 535 19.27 -3.49 4.34
N ASP A 536 20.10 -3.65 5.37
CA ASP A 536 19.73 -3.29 6.74
C ASP A 536 19.62 -1.76 6.88
N ALA A 537 18.72 -1.28 7.75
CA ALA A 537 18.52 0.15 7.96
C ALA A 537 19.79 0.82 8.54
N VAL A 538 20.17 1.98 7.99
CA VAL A 538 21.39 2.70 8.42
C VAL A 538 21.18 3.63 9.62
N LYS A 539 19.93 3.84 10.04
CA LYS A 539 19.51 4.53 11.27
C LYS A 539 18.10 4.10 11.67
N THR A 540 17.66 4.52 12.87
CA THR A 540 16.25 4.43 13.31
C THR A 540 15.45 5.64 12.83
N LEU A 541 14.12 5.48 12.76
CA LEU A 541 13.16 6.56 12.51
C LEU A 541 12.76 7.21 13.84
N ASN A 542 12.67 8.55 13.86
CA ASN A 542 12.21 9.32 15.02
C ASN A 542 10.68 9.55 14.95
N PRO A 543 9.85 8.90 15.79
CA PRO A 543 8.39 9.05 15.75
C PRO A 543 7.89 10.42 16.22
N PHE A 544 8.76 11.21 16.87
CA PHE A 544 8.40 12.52 17.42
C PHE A 544 8.56 13.66 16.40
N ASP A 545 9.06 13.40 15.19
CA ASP A 545 9.07 14.34 14.07
C ASP A 545 7.82 14.13 13.19
N ARG A 546 7.22 15.22 12.67
CA ARG A 546 6.08 15.12 11.74
C ARG A 546 6.52 14.41 10.46
N THR A 547 5.98 13.22 10.22
CA THR A 547 6.37 12.32 9.14
C THR A 547 5.23 12.18 8.15
N GLY A 548 5.50 12.36 6.85
CA GLY A 548 4.52 12.12 5.80
C GLY A 548 4.07 10.66 5.80
N ALA A 549 2.76 10.40 5.70
CA ALA A 549 2.19 9.05 5.74
C ALA A 549 2.60 8.20 4.53
N GLU A 550 2.98 8.86 3.43
CA GLU A 550 3.62 8.30 2.25
C GLU A 550 5.07 7.83 2.48
N THR A 551 5.61 8.00 3.70
CA THR A 551 6.87 7.38 4.15
C THR A 551 6.59 5.97 4.61
N ILE A 552 6.90 5.00 3.74
CA ILE A 552 6.43 3.62 3.87
C ILE A 552 7.62 2.64 3.82
N ALA A 553 7.69 1.72 4.78
CA ALA A 553 8.49 0.50 4.66
C ALA A 553 7.68 -0.62 3.99
N TRP A 554 6.43 -0.86 4.41
CA TRP A 554 5.56 -1.91 3.88
C TRP A 554 4.10 -1.46 3.82
N SER A 555 3.29 -2.03 2.93
CA SER A 555 1.88 -1.68 2.78
C SER A 555 1.06 -2.79 2.14
N ALA A 556 -0.27 -2.73 2.29
CA ALA A 556 -1.24 -3.54 1.57
C ALA A 556 -2.50 -2.72 1.22
N GLY A 557 -3.05 -2.94 0.03
CA GLY A 557 -4.31 -2.36 -0.48
C GLY A 557 -4.27 -0.88 -0.92
N ILE A 558 -3.44 -0.05 -0.27
CA ILE A 558 -3.36 1.39 -0.50
C ILE A 558 -2.73 1.82 -1.84
N ASN A 559 -3.01 3.08 -2.22
CA ASN A 559 -2.21 3.89 -3.15
C ASN A 559 -1.61 5.11 -2.44
N VAL A 560 -0.71 5.82 -3.14
CA VAL A 560 -0.26 7.16 -2.75
C VAL A 560 -0.76 8.17 -3.78
N VAL A 561 -1.41 9.25 -3.31
CA VAL A 561 -2.11 10.26 -4.11
C VAL A 561 -1.64 11.68 -3.74
N PRO A 562 -1.78 12.69 -4.63
CA PRO A 562 -1.44 14.06 -4.28
C PRO A 562 -2.32 14.59 -3.14
N ALA A 563 -1.71 15.18 -2.11
CA ALA A 563 -2.43 15.76 -0.97
C ALA A 563 -3.03 17.13 -1.36
N ALA A 564 -4.18 17.11 -2.04
CA ALA A 564 -4.84 18.32 -2.50
C ALA A 564 -5.09 19.30 -1.33
N GLY A 565 -4.73 20.57 -1.50
CA GLY A 565 -4.93 21.59 -0.46
C GLY A 565 -3.97 21.54 0.74
N ALA A 566 -3.05 20.57 0.81
CA ALA A 566 -1.92 20.62 1.75
C ALA A 566 -0.90 21.70 1.33
N GLU A 567 -0.02 22.11 2.25
CA GLU A 567 1.07 23.04 1.92
C GLU A 567 2.17 22.34 1.12
N GLY A 568 2.52 22.88 -0.04
CA GLY A 568 3.56 22.33 -0.91
C GLY A 568 3.06 21.27 -1.89
N ALA A 569 3.99 20.48 -2.44
CA ALA A 569 3.70 19.37 -3.35
C ALA A 569 3.66 18.03 -2.59
N ASN A 570 2.93 17.99 -1.47
CA ASN A 570 2.84 16.82 -0.60
C ASN A 570 1.98 15.71 -1.24
N MET A 571 2.22 14.49 -0.76
CA MET A 571 1.41 13.31 -1.08
C MET A 571 0.67 12.85 0.17
N ALA A 572 -0.27 11.92 0.00
CA ALA A 572 -1.02 11.27 1.06
C ALA A 572 -1.24 9.79 0.71
N VAL A 573 -1.41 8.95 1.73
CA VAL A 573 -1.94 7.60 1.56
C VAL A 573 -3.43 7.74 1.22
N GLY A 574 -3.85 7.09 0.13
CA GLY A 574 -5.19 7.18 -0.42
C GLY A 574 -5.67 5.85 -1.00
N ASP A 575 -6.85 5.87 -1.60
CA ASP A 575 -7.59 4.67 -1.99
C ASP A 575 -7.72 3.61 -0.87
N ILE A 576 -7.80 4.07 0.38
CA ILE A 576 -7.88 3.23 1.57
C ILE A 576 -9.25 2.52 1.67
N ASP A 577 -9.25 1.19 1.67
CA ASP A 577 -10.39 0.33 2.05
C ASP A 577 -10.26 -0.20 3.49
N ASN A 578 -11.35 -0.76 4.03
CA ASN A 578 -11.35 -1.39 5.35
C ASN A 578 -10.54 -2.69 5.38
N GLY A 579 -9.44 -2.68 6.14
CA GLY A 579 -8.48 -3.79 6.25
C GLY A 579 -7.09 -3.44 5.69
N ASP A 580 -6.99 -2.39 4.88
CA ASP A 580 -5.71 -1.92 4.31
C ASP A 580 -4.77 -1.40 5.40
N TRP A 581 -3.48 -1.29 5.07
CA TRP A 581 -2.50 -0.75 6.01
C TRP A 581 -1.23 -0.21 5.35
N THR A 582 -0.55 0.69 6.06
CA THR A 582 0.86 1.07 5.84
C THR A 582 1.68 0.81 7.10
N ALA A 583 2.99 0.71 6.96
CA ALA A 583 3.89 0.49 8.08
C ALA A 583 5.26 1.13 7.86
N VAL A 584 5.89 1.53 8.97
CA VAL A 584 7.28 2.01 9.04
C VAL A 584 8.11 1.11 9.95
N ALA A 585 9.40 0.96 9.62
CA ALA A 585 10.35 0.10 10.31
C ALA A 585 11.25 0.89 11.27
N ASN A 586 11.76 0.22 12.30
CA ASN A 586 12.83 0.71 13.19
C ASN A 586 12.53 2.06 13.86
N VAL A 587 11.31 2.24 14.34
CA VAL A 587 10.82 3.44 15.01
C VAL A 587 11.28 3.45 16.48
N GLU A 588 12.06 4.46 16.88
CA GLU A 588 12.67 4.56 18.22
C GLU A 588 11.87 5.49 19.14
N PHE A 589 11.08 4.90 20.03
CA PHE A 589 10.26 5.61 21.03
C PHE A 589 11.02 5.98 22.31
N GLY A 590 12.18 5.39 22.56
CA GLY A 590 12.96 5.58 23.78
C GLY A 590 12.19 5.13 25.02
N GLN A 591 11.86 6.09 25.91
CA GLN A 591 11.06 5.81 27.11
C GLN A 591 9.55 5.64 26.83
N GLY A 592 9.10 6.02 25.64
CA GLY A 592 7.75 5.77 25.15
C GLY A 592 7.03 6.99 24.59
N ALA A 593 5.88 6.75 23.97
CA ALA A 593 4.94 7.78 23.50
C ALA A 593 3.64 7.79 24.30
N SER A 594 3.06 8.97 24.50
CA SER A 594 1.81 9.20 25.23
C SER A 594 0.59 9.43 24.33
N ALA A 595 0.84 9.84 23.08
CA ALA A 595 -0.19 10.24 22.12
C ALA A 595 0.26 10.00 20.68
N PHE A 596 -0.70 9.94 19.77
CA PHE A 596 -0.51 9.90 18.32
C PHE A 596 -1.45 10.89 17.66
N THR A 597 -0.91 11.71 16.75
CA THR A 597 -1.64 12.69 15.95
C THR A 597 -1.54 12.31 14.48
N ALA A 598 -2.64 12.43 13.74
CA ALA A 598 -2.71 12.21 12.31
C ALA A 598 -3.42 13.36 11.59
N ALA A 599 -2.87 13.80 10.46
CA ALA A 599 -3.52 14.71 9.52
C ALA A 599 -4.30 13.90 8.46
N VAL A 600 -5.62 14.08 8.41
CA VAL A 600 -6.54 13.26 7.62
C VAL A 600 -7.61 14.10 6.91
N SER A 601 -8.14 13.58 5.80
CA SER A 601 -9.31 14.14 5.10
C SER A 601 -10.30 13.04 4.73
N SER A 602 -11.61 13.31 4.79
CA SER A 602 -12.64 12.35 4.39
C SER A 602 -13.87 13.02 3.79
N THR A 603 -14.25 12.55 2.60
CA THR A 603 -15.51 12.87 1.92
C THR A 603 -16.68 12.00 2.38
N THR A 604 -16.43 11.05 3.30
CA THR A 604 -17.42 10.05 3.74
C THR A 604 -17.76 10.20 5.22
N GLU A 605 -18.34 9.18 5.85
CA GLU A 605 -18.50 9.13 7.32
C GLU A 605 -17.16 8.99 8.07
N GLY A 606 -16.08 8.66 7.36
CA GLY A 606 -14.74 8.51 7.90
C GLY A 606 -14.39 7.05 8.21
N GLY A 607 -13.74 6.81 9.34
CA GLY A 607 -13.28 5.49 9.76
C GLY A 607 -12.36 5.59 10.97
N ALA A 608 -11.38 4.70 11.09
CA ALA A 608 -10.37 4.74 12.13
C ALA A 608 -9.00 4.24 11.64
N ILE A 609 -7.94 4.64 12.33
CA ILE A 609 -6.59 4.07 12.19
C ILE A 609 -6.23 3.36 13.50
N GLU A 610 -6.02 2.05 13.44
CA GLU A 610 -5.42 1.28 14.52
C GLU A 610 -3.89 1.44 14.43
N VAL A 611 -3.27 1.97 15.49
CA VAL A 611 -1.81 2.05 15.63
C VAL A 611 -1.33 0.79 16.31
N ARG A 612 -0.59 -0.06 15.58
CA ARG A 612 -0.14 -1.38 16.04
C ARG A 612 1.38 -1.53 16.00
N LEU A 613 1.91 -2.31 16.93
CA LEU A 613 3.35 -2.60 17.04
C LEU A 613 3.66 -3.98 16.46
N ASP A 614 4.73 -4.06 15.68
CA ASP A 614 5.39 -5.26 15.14
C ASP A 614 4.56 -6.19 14.24
N GLY A 615 3.30 -5.84 13.95
CA GLY A 615 2.51 -6.46 12.89
C GLY A 615 1.15 -5.79 12.67
N PRO A 616 0.46 -6.05 11.55
CA PRO A 616 -0.87 -5.51 11.28
C PRO A 616 -1.96 -6.14 12.18
N GLU A 617 -1.62 -7.18 12.94
CA GLU A 617 -2.42 -7.72 14.04
C GLU A 617 -1.64 -7.76 15.36
N GLY A 618 -0.54 -7.00 15.46
CA GLY A 618 0.27 -6.91 16.66
C GLY A 618 -0.39 -6.06 17.76
N GLU A 619 0.37 -5.75 18.82
CA GLU A 619 -0.13 -5.02 19.99
C GLU A 619 -0.78 -3.70 19.58
N LEU A 620 -2.03 -3.47 20.01
CA LEU A 620 -2.76 -2.25 19.71
C LEU A 620 -2.34 -1.15 20.70
N ALA A 621 -1.47 -0.24 20.24
CA ALA A 621 -0.98 0.88 21.02
C ALA A 621 -2.05 1.99 21.20
N GLY A 622 -2.97 2.11 20.23
CA GLY A 622 -4.15 2.97 20.31
C GLY A 622 -4.95 2.97 19.01
N THR A 623 -6.16 3.55 19.05
CA THR A 623 -7.02 3.74 17.89
C THR A 623 -7.40 5.22 17.78
N ILE A 624 -7.35 5.76 16.57
CA ILE A 624 -7.77 7.13 16.27
C ILE A 624 -9.00 7.11 15.38
N GLU A 625 -10.05 7.81 15.80
CA GLU A 625 -11.26 7.98 14.99
C GLU A 625 -11.03 9.10 13.96
N VAL A 626 -11.28 8.79 12.69
CA VAL A 626 -11.17 9.72 11.56
C VAL A 626 -12.59 10.20 11.22
N PRO A 627 -12.92 11.49 11.43
CA PRO A 627 -14.24 12.02 11.13
C PRO A 627 -14.42 12.32 9.63
N SER A 628 -15.67 12.54 9.23
CA SER A 628 -15.97 13.28 8.01
C SER A 628 -15.37 14.69 8.07
N THR A 629 -14.60 15.10 7.06
CA THR A 629 -14.14 16.49 6.90
C THR A 629 -14.93 17.25 5.85
N GLY A 630 -15.67 16.53 4.98
CA GLY A 630 -16.56 17.09 3.96
C GLY A 630 -15.92 17.28 2.58
N ALA A 631 -14.58 17.28 2.50
CA ALA A 631 -13.84 17.33 1.24
C ALA A 631 -12.47 16.63 1.38
N ASP A 632 -11.97 16.07 0.28
CA ASP A 632 -10.65 15.41 0.19
C ASP A 632 -9.48 16.40 0.33
N ASN A 633 -9.72 17.68 0.08
CA ASN A 633 -8.77 18.77 0.28
C ASN A 633 -8.92 19.53 1.62
N GLN A 634 -9.74 19.04 2.53
CA GLN A 634 -9.94 19.61 3.86
C GLN A 634 -9.32 18.69 4.91
N TRP A 635 -8.10 19.05 5.31
CA TRP A 635 -7.29 18.34 6.30
C TRP A 635 -7.65 18.78 7.72
N VAL A 636 -7.81 17.81 8.61
CA VAL A 636 -7.92 18.02 10.06
C VAL A 636 -6.86 17.20 10.78
N GLU A 637 -6.32 17.74 11.86
CA GLU A 637 -5.51 16.96 12.80
C GLU A 637 -6.42 16.35 13.87
N VAL A 638 -6.33 15.04 14.00
CA VAL A 638 -6.95 14.26 15.09
C VAL A 638 -5.83 13.73 16.00
N THR A 639 -6.12 13.55 17.29
CA THR A 639 -5.16 13.00 18.27
C THR A 639 -5.83 11.95 19.16
N THR A 640 -5.11 10.88 19.48
CA THR A 640 -5.53 9.83 20.43
C THR A 640 -4.42 9.51 21.44
N PRO A 641 -4.72 9.06 22.67
CA PRO A 641 -3.71 8.53 23.58
C PRO A 641 -3.05 7.25 23.06
N ILE A 642 -1.79 7.04 23.40
CA ILE A 642 -1.00 5.84 23.07
C ILE A 642 -0.51 5.17 24.36
N GLN A 643 -0.44 3.83 24.32
CA GLN A 643 0.12 2.97 25.36
C GLN A 643 1.02 1.91 24.73
N GLY A 644 1.87 1.25 25.53
CA GLY A 644 2.73 0.13 25.08
C GLY A 644 3.96 0.50 24.23
N ALA A 645 3.88 1.55 23.41
CA ALA A 645 4.96 1.94 22.51
C ALA A 645 6.18 2.53 23.23
N ALA A 646 7.23 1.73 23.48
CA ALA A 646 8.51 2.12 24.09
C ALA A 646 9.68 1.25 23.57
N GLY A 647 10.86 1.85 23.36
CA GLY A 647 11.97 1.19 22.65
C GLY A 647 11.78 1.20 21.13
N ILE A 648 12.34 0.20 20.43
CA ILE A 648 12.32 0.10 18.96
C ILE A 648 11.26 -0.88 18.49
N HIS A 649 10.35 -0.42 17.63
CA HIS A 649 9.30 -1.24 17.00
C HIS A 649 9.18 -0.99 15.51
N SER A 650 8.50 -1.89 14.79
CA SER A 650 7.83 -1.50 13.54
C SER A 650 6.42 -1.02 13.85
N VAL A 651 5.97 0.07 13.24
CA VAL A 651 4.64 0.66 13.51
C VAL A 651 3.76 0.47 12.28
N TYR A 652 2.59 -0.12 12.51
CA TYR A 652 1.57 -0.41 11.50
C TYR A 652 0.36 0.50 11.72
N PHE A 653 -0.10 1.14 10.65
CA PHE A 653 -1.32 1.94 10.59
C PHE A 653 -2.37 1.12 9.84
N VAL A 654 -3.28 0.47 10.57
CA VAL A 654 -4.30 -0.42 9.99
C VAL A 654 -5.63 0.32 9.90
N PHE A 655 -6.16 0.42 8.69
CA PHE A 655 -7.30 1.26 8.39
C PHE A 655 -8.61 0.47 8.55
N ARG A 656 -9.54 1.02 9.30
CA ARG A 656 -10.83 0.40 9.62
C ARG A 656 -11.97 1.33 9.26
N GLY A 657 -13.08 0.75 8.83
CA GLY A 657 -14.27 1.52 8.50
C GLY A 657 -15.32 0.65 7.85
N LYS A 658 -16.16 1.26 7.03
CA LYS A 658 -17.23 0.57 6.32
C LYS A 658 -16.67 -0.21 5.12
N PRO A 659 -17.07 -1.49 4.92
CA PRO A 659 -16.68 -2.25 3.74
C PRO A 659 -17.16 -1.60 2.43
N GLU A 660 -16.47 -1.92 1.33
CA GLU A 660 -16.82 -1.51 -0.05
C GLU A 660 -16.87 0.02 -0.28
N GLN A 661 -16.24 0.80 0.60
CA GLN A 661 -16.26 2.26 0.58
C GLN A 661 -14.87 2.81 0.91
N LYS A 662 -14.33 3.70 0.06
CA LYS A 662 -13.08 4.39 0.35
C LYS A 662 -13.25 5.28 1.59
N LEU A 663 -12.34 5.14 2.55
CA LEU A 663 -12.53 5.67 3.90
C LEU A 663 -12.13 7.14 4.03
N PHE A 664 -10.83 7.42 3.85
CA PHE A 664 -10.20 8.72 4.05
C PHE A 664 -8.86 8.78 3.30
N GLN A 665 -8.23 9.94 3.30
CA GLN A 665 -6.80 10.11 3.00
C GLN A 665 -6.03 10.44 4.29
N PHE A 666 -4.75 10.08 4.33
CA PHE A 666 -3.85 10.25 5.47
C PHE A 666 -2.57 10.92 4.96
N GLU A 667 -2.30 12.16 5.38
CA GLU A 667 -1.18 12.99 4.87
C GLU A 667 0.07 12.86 5.74
N SER A 668 -0.07 12.90 7.06
CA SER A 668 1.08 12.81 7.96
C SER A 668 0.70 12.42 9.37
N TRP A 669 1.70 12.07 10.16
CA TRP A 669 1.55 11.66 11.54
C TRP A 669 2.73 12.10 12.41
N GLN A 670 2.50 12.11 13.73
CA GLN A 670 3.49 12.43 14.75
C GLN A 670 3.08 11.80 16.09
N PHE A 671 4.03 11.26 16.86
CA PHE A 671 3.79 10.85 18.24
C PHE A 671 4.12 11.97 19.24
N GLY A 672 3.40 11.97 20.37
CA GLY A 672 3.64 12.84 21.53
C GLY A 672 4.35 12.10 22.68
N ARG A 673 4.94 12.86 23.60
CA ARG A 673 5.58 12.36 24.84
C ARG A 673 4.72 12.56 26.08
#